data_AF-A0A9D2Q5F6-F1
#
_entry.id   AF-A0A9D2Q5F6-F1
#
_cell.length_a   1.000
_cell.length_b   1.000
_cell.length_c   1.000
_cell.angle_alpha   90.00
_cell.angle_beta   90.00
_cell.angle_gamma   90.00
#
_symmetry.space_group_name_H-M   'P 1'
#
loop_
_entity.id
_entity.type
_entity.pdbx_description
1 polymer ?
#
loop_
_entity_poly.entity_id
_entity_poly.type
_entity_poly.pdbx_seq_one_letter_code
_entity_poly.pdbx_strand_id
1 'polypeptide(L)'
;MRIALAGNPNSGKTTMYNALTGRTERVGNWAGVTVDKKESPIKKAFCGDREGLIAVDLPGAYSMSPFTSEESITSAYVKNERPDAIINIVDATNLSRSLFFTTQLLELGVPVVVALNKSDINQKKETKIDASLLSEKLGCPVVETISTSSAHQGLAEAVQAAACLQGKEQTAPYIQDEIDFHDKAAVEQADRKRFAFVNGLVSQVETRKVQTSQHTKQDKIDAIVANRWLGIPIFAVIMWLVFDISQSTVGPFIADFLVGWIDAFKEWVGTLTQGASPFLQSLLVEGIIGGVSAVVGFLPLVMVMYFLIALLEDCGYMARVAVVMDPFFKRVGLSGKSIIPMIIGTGCAIPGVMACRTIRNERERRTTAMLTPFMPCGAKLPVIALFAGVFFNDASWVGTLMYFVGIVLILLSSLLVLKITGHKYRKSFFIMELPEYKLPSLKRAVFSMLSRAKAFIIKAGTIILVCNAVVQIMQSFNWSLQLVEEGAESTSILATIASPFALILIPLGFGTWQLAAAAVTGFIAKENVVGTLAVVYGISNFIDVEEKVLTGGANEVAAVMGLSAVAALAYLMFNLYTPPCFAAIGAMNSEMQSRKWLFAGIGLQLSTAYVLSFLVYQIGTLLTTGAVGVGFLPGLLVVAVIVAVIASLIIRTNRQMNTEYSLHQKVHAS
;
A
#
# COMPACT_ATOMS: atom_id res chain seq x y z
N MET A 1 -12.95 8.74 38.02
CA MET A 1 -11.50 8.75 37.74
C MET A 1 -11.26 8.08 36.39
N ARG A 2 -10.56 8.74 35.47
CA ARG A 2 -10.20 8.22 34.15
C ARG A 2 -8.80 7.63 34.20
N ILE A 3 -8.71 6.32 33.99
CA ILE A 3 -7.45 5.57 33.91
C ILE A 3 -7.18 5.26 32.45
N ALA A 4 -6.12 5.85 31.90
CA ALA A 4 -5.71 5.60 30.52
C ALA A 4 -4.84 4.34 30.44
N LEU A 5 -5.20 3.41 29.54
CA LEU A 5 -4.39 2.25 29.21
C LEU A 5 -3.46 2.60 28.04
N ALA A 6 -2.17 2.73 28.31
CA ALA A 6 -1.13 3.00 27.33
C ALA A 6 -0.20 1.79 27.17
N GLY A 7 0.45 1.64 26.02
CA GLY A 7 1.46 0.60 25.84
C GLY A 7 1.81 0.38 24.37
N ASN A 8 2.83 -0.45 24.13
CA ASN A 8 3.19 -0.79 22.75
C ASN A 8 2.11 -1.62 22.05
N PRO A 9 2.06 -1.57 20.71
CA PRO A 9 1.32 -2.55 19.94
C PRO A 9 1.71 -3.98 20.33
N ASN A 10 0.72 -4.88 20.44
CA ASN A 10 0.88 -6.28 20.85
C ASN A 10 1.37 -6.52 22.28
N SER A 11 1.43 -5.51 23.16
CA SER A 11 1.77 -5.72 24.58
C SER A 11 0.67 -6.41 25.41
N GLY A 12 -0.49 -6.67 24.81
CA GLY A 12 -1.66 -7.27 25.47
C GLY A 12 -2.67 -6.26 26.03
N LYS A 13 -2.52 -4.97 25.69
CA LYS A 13 -3.44 -3.87 26.07
C LYS A 13 -4.92 -4.16 25.78
N THR A 14 -5.28 -4.58 24.56
CA THR A 14 -6.69 -4.88 24.22
C THR A 14 -7.23 -6.08 25.02
N THR A 15 -6.38 -7.08 25.27
CA THR A 15 -6.73 -8.22 26.13
C THR A 15 -7.00 -7.78 27.56
N MET A 16 -6.14 -6.92 28.12
CA MET A 16 -6.32 -6.32 29.44
C MET A 16 -7.58 -5.45 29.51
N TYR A 17 -7.83 -4.59 28.52
CA TYR A 17 -9.03 -3.76 28.44
C TYR A 17 -10.32 -4.62 28.45
N ASN A 18 -10.35 -5.69 27.65
CA ASN A 18 -11.48 -6.62 27.61
C ASN A 18 -11.68 -7.35 28.93
N ALA A 19 -10.59 -7.76 29.60
CA ALA A 19 -10.67 -8.39 30.92
C ALA A 19 -11.30 -7.45 31.96
N LEU A 20 -10.81 -6.21 32.03
CA LEU A 20 -11.24 -5.19 32.98
C LEU A 20 -12.68 -4.70 32.76
N THR A 21 -13.12 -4.59 31.50
CA THR A 21 -14.43 -4.02 31.13
C THR A 21 -15.50 -5.07 30.83
N GLY A 22 -15.10 -6.29 30.46
CA GLY A 22 -16.01 -7.36 30.01
C GLY A 22 -16.52 -7.22 28.58
N ARG A 23 -16.00 -6.27 27.80
CA ARG A 23 -16.33 -6.14 26.38
C ARG A 23 -15.55 -7.13 25.54
N THR A 24 -16.12 -7.53 24.41
CA THR A 24 -15.48 -8.35 23.36
C THR A 24 -14.95 -7.48 22.23
N GLU A 25 -14.13 -6.49 22.58
CA GLU A 25 -13.52 -5.62 21.57
C GLU A 25 -12.45 -6.38 20.81
N ARG A 26 -12.44 -6.24 19.47
CA ARG A 26 -11.35 -6.71 18.63
C ARG A 26 -10.35 -5.57 18.40
N VAL A 27 -9.08 -5.93 18.16
CA VAL A 27 -8.07 -4.96 17.69
C VAL A 27 -8.56 -4.40 16.34
N GLY A 28 -9.13 -3.21 16.37
CA GLY A 28 -9.63 -2.49 15.20
C GLY A 28 -8.79 -1.24 14.94
N ASN A 29 -8.60 -0.92 13.66
CA ASN A 29 -7.86 0.27 13.25
C ASN A 29 -8.65 1.55 13.58
N TRP A 30 -8.03 2.47 14.30
CA TRP A 30 -8.49 3.86 14.41
C TRP A 30 -8.23 4.56 13.06
N ALA A 31 -9.13 4.38 12.08
CA ALA A 31 -9.00 4.94 10.74
C ALA A 31 -9.91 6.15 10.54
N GLY A 32 -9.32 7.32 10.26
CA GLY A 32 -10.03 8.49 9.72
C GLY A 32 -10.97 9.20 10.71
N VAL A 33 -10.46 10.28 11.32
CA VAL A 33 -11.20 11.42 11.94
C VAL A 33 -12.72 11.27 12.10
N THR A 34 -13.11 10.59 13.17
CA THR A 34 -14.02 11.01 14.26
C THR A 34 -13.75 10.00 15.38
N VAL A 35 -12.86 10.36 16.30
CA VAL A 35 -12.37 9.46 17.36
C VAL A 35 -13.48 9.33 18.41
N ASP A 36 -14.36 8.34 18.25
CA ASP A 36 -15.22 7.91 19.36
C ASP A 36 -14.31 7.34 20.44
N LYS A 37 -14.14 8.09 21.52
CA LYS A 37 -13.30 7.71 22.67
C LYS A 37 -13.84 6.41 23.25
N LYS A 38 -12.97 5.40 23.36
CA LYS A 38 -13.32 4.11 23.95
C LYS A 38 -13.18 4.20 25.46
N GLU A 39 -14.23 4.70 26.08
CA GLU A 39 -14.36 4.77 27.53
C GLU A 39 -15.33 3.69 28.00
N SER A 40 -14.97 2.96 29.05
CA SER A 40 -15.86 1.96 29.64
C SER A 40 -15.63 1.86 31.15
N PRO A 41 -16.69 1.66 31.94
CA PRO A 41 -16.55 1.45 33.37
C PRO A 41 -15.77 0.15 33.64
N ILE A 42 -14.87 0.18 34.61
CA ILE A 42 -14.16 -1.02 35.07
C ILE A 42 -15.14 -1.88 35.90
N LYS A 43 -15.10 -3.20 35.73
CA LYS A 43 -15.92 -4.14 36.52
C LYS A 43 -15.65 -3.97 38.01
N LYS A 44 -16.71 -4.01 38.83
CA LYS A 44 -16.63 -3.91 40.31
C LYS A 44 -15.62 -4.87 40.94
N ALA A 45 -15.42 -6.06 40.34
CA ALA A 45 -14.45 -7.05 40.80
C ALA A 45 -13.00 -6.55 40.86
N PHE A 46 -12.64 -5.53 40.06
CA PHE A 46 -11.28 -4.95 40.03
C PHE A 46 -11.18 -3.59 40.73
N CYS A 47 -12.31 -3.00 41.14
CA CYS A 47 -12.36 -1.63 41.66
C CYS A 47 -12.14 -1.52 43.18
N GLY A 48 -12.23 -2.63 43.92
CA GLY A 48 -12.22 -2.60 45.40
C GLY A 48 -13.34 -1.69 45.94
N ASP A 49 -13.02 -0.85 46.93
CA ASP A 49 -13.96 0.07 47.58
C ASP A 49 -14.23 1.37 46.80
N ARG A 50 -13.58 1.59 45.64
CA ARG A 50 -13.72 2.84 44.87
C ARG A 50 -14.69 2.69 43.70
N GLU A 51 -15.79 3.45 43.72
CA GLU A 51 -16.74 3.51 42.61
C GLU A 51 -16.35 4.62 41.59
N GLY A 52 -16.73 4.45 40.32
CA GLY A 52 -16.53 5.45 39.27
C GLY A 52 -15.17 5.43 38.54
N LEU A 53 -14.50 4.28 38.47
CA LEU A 53 -13.31 4.08 37.63
C LEU A 53 -13.70 3.83 36.16
N ILE A 54 -13.16 4.66 35.27
CA ILE A 54 -13.38 4.58 33.82
C ILE A 54 -12.05 4.21 33.17
N ALA A 55 -12.02 3.08 32.46
CA ALA A 55 -10.88 2.71 31.62
C ALA A 55 -11.00 3.37 30.25
N VAL A 56 -9.90 3.97 29.80
CA VAL A 56 -9.80 4.57 28.47
C VAL A 56 -8.72 3.84 27.68
N ASP A 57 -9.10 3.20 26.58
CA ASP A 57 -8.14 2.47 25.74
C ASP A 57 -7.44 3.42 24.77
N LEU A 58 -6.16 3.72 25.00
CA LEU A 58 -5.37 4.52 24.06
C LEU A 58 -4.83 3.64 22.93
N PRO A 59 -4.66 4.16 21.70
CA PRO A 59 -3.98 3.44 20.64
C PRO A 59 -2.57 2.97 21.06
N GLY A 60 -2.17 1.80 20.58
CA GLY A 60 -0.83 1.28 20.85
C GLY A 60 0.22 2.17 20.21
N ALA A 61 1.19 2.64 20.99
CA ALA A 61 2.20 3.61 20.55
C ALA A 61 3.62 3.10 20.90
N TYR A 62 4.59 3.41 20.05
CA TYR A 62 6.02 3.17 20.36
C TYR A 62 6.70 4.39 20.94
N SER A 63 6.15 5.58 20.66
CA SER A 63 6.64 6.84 21.18
C SER A 63 5.50 7.83 21.42
N MET A 64 5.76 8.86 22.22
CA MET A 64 4.90 10.05 22.37
C MET A 64 5.08 11.05 21.23
N SER A 65 5.96 10.75 20.26
CA SER A 65 6.16 11.57 19.08
C SER A 65 5.07 11.26 18.05
N PRO A 66 4.39 12.27 17.46
CA PRO A 66 3.23 12.07 16.60
C PRO A 66 3.63 11.63 15.18
N PHE A 67 4.30 10.48 15.04
CA PHE A 67 4.74 9.94 13.74
C PHE A 67 3.68 9.06 13.08
N THR A 68 2.81 8.45 13.87
CA THR A 68 1.65 7.68 13.40
C THR A 68 0.36 8.31 13.92
N SER A 69 -0.77 8.00 13.28
CA SER A 69 -2.09 8.45 13.77
C SER A 69 -2.34 7.95 15.20
N GLU A 70 -1.92 6.72 15.51
CA GLU A 70 -1.99 6.12 16.85
C GLU A 70 -1.20 6.96 17.88
N GLU A 71 0.06 7.28 17.59
CA GLU A 71 0.89 8.09 18.50
C GLU A 71 0.37 9.52 18.64
N SER A 72 -0.15 10.12 17.56
CA SER A 72 -0.74 11.46 17.61
C SER A 72 -1.99 11.50 18.49
N ILE A 73 -2.85 10.47 18.44
CA ILE A 73 -4.05 10.37 19.28
C ILE A 73 -3.63 10.14 20.74
N THR A 74 -2.72 9.21 21.01
CA THR A 74 -2.20 8.95 22.35
C THR A 74 -1.56 10.20 22.95
N SER A 75 -0.73 10.92 22.18
CA SER A 75 -0.11 12.17 22.65
C SER A 75 -1.14 13.28 22.86
N ALA A 76 -2.10 13.46 21.96
CA ALA A 76 -3.11 14.51 22.11
C ALA A 76 -4.02 14.25 23.31
N TYR A 77 -4.42 13.00 23.53
CA TYR A 77 -5.25 12.62 24.67
C TYR A 77 -4.55 12.89 25.99
N VAL A 78 -3.31 12.40 26.17
CA VAL A 78 -2.60 12.57 27.45
C VAL A 78 -2.31 14.06 27.74
N LYS A 79 -1.96 14.85 26.72
CA LYS A 79 -1.66 16.28 26.88
C LYS A 79 -2.91 17.14 27.12
N ASN A 80 -3.98 16.91 26.36
CA ASN A 80 -5.16 17.77 26.36
C ASN A 80 -6.20 17.34 27.39
N GLU A 81 -6.42 16.04 27.57
CA GLU A 81 -7.48 15.53 28.44
C GLU A 81 -7.01 15.20 29.86
N ARG A 82 -5.69 15.09 30.06
CA ARG A 82 -4.99 14.82 31.33
C ARG A 82 -5.70 13.74 32.15
N PRO A 83 -5.49 12.44 31.83
CA PRO A 83 -6.06 11.36 32.62
C PRO A 83 -5.56 11.41 34.07
N ASP A 84 -6.35 10.88 35.00
CA ASP A 84 -6.02 10.90 36.43
C ASP A 84 -4.86 9.96 36.78
N ALA A 85 -4.71 8.88 36.01
CA ALA A 85 -3.58 7.95 36.07
C ALA A 85 -3.43 7.20 34.73
N ILE A 86 -2.24 6.67 34.49
CA ILE A 86 -1.91 5.84 33.33
C ILE A 86 -1.51 4.46 33.82
N ILE A 87 -2.17 3.41 33.32
CA ILE A 87 -1.63 2.04 33.39
C ILE A 87 -0.89 1.79 32.09
N ASN A 88 0.42 1.69 32.19
CA ASN A 88 1.31 1.41 31.07
C ASN A 88 1.57 -0.09 30.97
N ILE A 89 0.98 -0.75 29.97
CA ILE A 89 1.16 -2.19 29.70
C ILE A 89 2.48 -2.41 28.95
N VAL A 90 3.46 -2.93 29.69
CA VAL A 90 4.82 -3.24 29.23
C VAL A 90 4.92 -4.73 28.91
N ASP A 91 5.45 -5.08 27.73
CA ASP A 91 5.69 -6.48 27.37
C ASP A 91 6.95 -6.99 28.07
N ALA A 92 6.78 -7.92 29.00
CA ALA A 92 7.89 -8.51 29.75
C ALA A 92 8.91 -9.21 28.84
N THR A 93 8.48 -9.73 27.68
CA THR A 93 9.37 -10.43 26.73
C THR A 93 10.27 -9.48 25.94
N ASN A 94 9.95 -8.18 25.91
CA ASN A 94 10.68 -7.16 25.16
C ASN A 94 10.84 -5.86 25.97
N LEU A 95 11.42 -5.99 27.16
CA LEU A 95 11.45 -4.95 28.19
C LEU A 95 12.07 -3.62 27.71
N SER A 96 13.23 -3.65 27.04
CA SER A 96 13.93 -2.43 26.57
C SER A 96 13.08 -1.58 25.63
N ARG A 97 12.35 -2.21 24.72
CA ARG A 97 11.46 -1.51 23.79
C ARG A 97 10.30 -0.84 24.53
N SER A 98 9.68 -1.55 25.48
CA SER A 98 8.56 -1.01 26.24
C SER A 98 8.98 0.10 27.21
N LEU A 99 10.16 -0.02 27.81
CA LEU A 99 10.68 1.00 28.71
C LEU A 99 11.03 2.30 27.98
N PHE A 100 11.40 2.27 26.70
CA PHE A 100 11.57 3.49 25.91
C PHE A 100 10.30 4.36 25.91
N PHE A 101 9.15 3.76 25.58
CA PHE A 101 7.86 4.47 25.64
C PHE A 101 7.48 4.86 27.08
N THR A 102 7.80 4.00 28.04
CA THR A 102 7.55 4.24 29.47
C THR A 102 8.23 5.51 29.98
N THR A 103 9.51 5.72 29.63
CA THR A 103 10.24 6.94 30.05
C THR A 103 9.58 8.21 29.54
N GLN A 104 9.01 8.19 28.33
CA GLN A 104 8.27 9.34 27.78
C GLN A 104 6.93 9.59 28.48
N LEU A 105 6.25 8.54 28.95
CA LEU A 105 5.02 8.69 29.74
C LEU A 105 5.31 9.28 31.12
N LEU A 106 6.40 8.87 31.75
CA LEU A 106 6.82 9.37 33.06
C LEU A 106 7.16 10.87 33.04
N GLU A 107 7.66 11.39 31.92
CA GLU A 107 7.95 12.82 31.71
C GLU A 107 6.71 13.71 31.62
N LEU A 108 5.52 13.14 31.43
CA LEU A 108 4.28 13.93 31.30
C LEU A 108 3.73 14.42 32.64
N GLY A 109 4.33 13.98 33.76
CA GLY A 109 3.89 14.34 35.12
C GLY A 109 2.62 13.65 35.59
N VAL A 110 1.94 12.90 34.71
CA VAL A 110 0.76 12.10 35.06
C VAL A 110 1.21 10.82 35.79
N PRO A 111 0.57 10.42 36.90
CA PRO A 111 0.91 9.19 37.60
C PRO A 111 0.84 7.95 36.71
N VAL A 112 1.91 7.16 36.73
CA VAL A 112 2.02 5.93 35.92
C VAL A 112 2.09 4.70 36.83
N VAL A 113 1.42 3.62 36.44
CA VAL A 113 1.65 2.26 36.94
C VAL A 113 2.09 1.39 35.80
N VAL A 114 3.20 0.69 35.96
CA VAL A 114 3.69 -0.27 34.96
C VAL A 114 3.05 -1.63 35.22
N ALA A 115 2.23 -2.08 34.28
CA ALA A 115 1.72 -3.45 34.25
C ALA A 115 2.65 -4.30 33.37
N LEU A 116 3.54 -5.07 34.00
CA LEU A 116 4.49 -5.95 33.35
C LEU A 116 3.77 -7.22 32.87
N ASN A 117 3.29 -7.20 31.64
CA ASN A 117 2.39 -8.21 31.07
C ASN A 117 3.16 -9.33 30.35
N LYS A 118 2.51 -10.49 30.18
CA LYS A 118 3.10 -11.73 29.62
C LYS A 118 4.23 -12.30 30.49
N SER A 119 4.15 -12.11 31.80
CA SER A 119 5.12 -12.67 32.75
C SER A 119 5.20 -14.20 32.69
N ASP A 120 4.11 -14.89 32.31
CA ASP A 120 4.06 -16.33 32.07
C ASP A 120 5.01 -16.81 30.95
N ILE A 121 5.21 -16.00 29.91
CA ILE A 121 6.11 -16.32 28.80
C ILE A 121 7.57 -16.20 29.25
N ASN A 122 7.89 -15.20 30.07
CA ASN A 122 9.23 -15.02 30.62
C ASN A 122 9.61 -16.17 31.56
N GLN A 123 8.67 -16.63 32.40
CA GLN A 123 8.88 -17.81 33.24
C GLN A 123 9.21 -19.05 32.40
N LYS A 124 8.49 -19.28 31.29
CA LYS A 124 8.78 -20.38 30.35
C LYS A 124 10.14 -20.25 29.64
N LYS A 125 10.60 -19.02 29.40
CA LYS A 125 11.90 -18.72 28.78
C LYS A 125 13.05 -18.62 29.78
N GLU A 126 12.79 -18.87 31.07
CA GLU A 126 13.74 -18.74 32.17
C GLU A 126 14.38 -17.33 32.26
N THR A 127 13.63 -16.30 31.86
CA THR A 127 14.02 -14.89 32.03
C THR A 127 13.44 -14.37 33.34
N LYS A 128 14.29 -13.83 34.21
CA LYS A 128 13.86 -13.19 35.46
C LYS A 128 13.97 -11.67 35.34
N ILE A 129 12.90 -10.97 35.73
CA ILE A 129 12.87 -9.51 35.85
C ILE A 129 12.64 -9.20 37.32
N ASP A 130 13.50 -8.37 37.91
CA ASP A 130 13.31 -7.86 39.26
C ASP A 130 12.33 -6.67 39.23
N ALA A 131 11.04 -6.96 39.50
CA ALA A 131 9.98 -5.96 39.50
C ALA A 131 10.17 -4.89 40.59
N SER A 132 10.73 -5.25 41.75
CA SER A 132 10.98 -4.34 42.86
C SER A 132 12.07 -3.33 42.51
N LEU A 133 13.20 -3.81 41.98
CA LEU A 133 14.28 -2.94 41.51
C LEU A 133 13.84 -2.07 40.34
N LEU A 134 13.03 -2.61 39.42
CA LEU A 134 12.45 -1.85 38.31
C LEU A 134 11.54 -0.73 38.82
N SER A 135 10.73 -0.99 39.85
CA SER A 135 9.86 0.00 40.48
C SER A 135 10.65 1.13 41.13
N GLU A 136 11.75 0.81 41.82
CA GLU A 136 12.66 1.79 42.43
C GLU A 136 13.31 2.69 41.37
N LYS A 137 13.85 2.09 40.30
CA LYS A 137 14.56 2.81 39.23
C LYS A 137 13.63 3.69 38.38
N LEU A 138 12.39 3.28 38.16
CA LEU A 138 11.42 4.06 37.40
C LEU A 138 10.69 5.11 38.24
N GLY A 139 10.69 4.98 39.58
CA GLY A 139 9.96 5.85 40.47
C GLY A 139 8.44 5.70 40.36
N CYS A 140 7.96 4.52 39.93
CA CYS A 140 6.54 4.22 39.79
C CYS A 140 6.24 2.76 40.13
N PRO A 141 5.02 2.41 40.60
CA PRO A 141 4.68 1.03 40.91
C PRO A 141 4.77 0.11 39.68
N VAL A 142 5.39 -1.06 39.85
CA VAL A 142 5.49 -2.11 38.83
C VAL A 142 4.76 -3.35 39.34
N VAL A 143 3.77 -3.83 38.58
CA VAL A 143 2.94 -4.99 38.91
C VAL A 143 3.06 -6.03 37.81
N GLU A 144 3.37 -7.28 38.16
CA GLU A 144 3.36 -8.38 37.20
C GLU A 144 1.92 -8.77 36.84
N THR A 145 1.63 -8.89 35.55
CA THR A 145 0.25 -9.14 35.09
C THR A 145 0.19 -10.24 34.04
N ILE A 146 -0.92 -11.00 34.04
CA ILE A 146 -1.24 -11.98 33.00
C ILE A 146 -2.65 -11.73 32.50
N SER A 147 -2.75 -11.18 31.28
CA SER A 147 -4.04 -10.80 30.69
C SER A 147 -4.83 -11.97 30.07
N THR A 148 -4.15 -13.08 29.73
CA THR A 148 -4.69 -14.20 28.93
C THR A 148 -5.20 -15.38 29.75
N SER A 149 -4.81 -15.50 31.02
CA SER A 149 -5.22 -16.62 31.87
C SER A 149 -6.62 -16.41 32.43
N SER A 150 -7.35 -17.51 32.66
CA SER A 150 -8.67 -17.50 33.31
C SER A 150 -8.65 -16.94 34.73
N ALA A 151 -7.47 -16.87 35.36
CA ALA A 151 -7.27 -16.36 36.71
C ALA A 151 -6.96 -14.85 36.79
N HIS A 152 -6.68 -14.17 35.67
CA HIS A 152 -6.47 -12.71 35.62
C HIS A 152 -5.53 -12.16 36.71
N GLN A 153 -4.33 -12.76 36.85
CA GLN A 153 -3.38 -12.43 37.91
C GLN A 153 -2.81 -10.99 37.75
N GLY A 154 -2.75 -10.25 38.86
CA GLY A 154 -2.17 -8.90 38.96
C GLY A 154 -3.00 -7.75 38.40
N LEU A 155 -4.13 -8.02 37.72
CA LEU A 155 -4.99 -6.99 37.12
C LEU A 155 -5.65 -6.08 38.17
N ALA A 156 -6.17 -6.67 39.26
CA ALA A 156 -6.77 -5.91 40.35
C ALA A 156 -5.73 -5.03 41.06
N GLU A 157 -4.54 -5.57 41.30
CA GLU A 157 -3.42 -4.85 41.94
C GLU A 157 -2.98 -3.63 41.10
N ALA A 158 -2.88 -3.78 39.78
CA ALA A 158 -2.53 -2.67 38.89
C ALA A 158 -3.58 -1.55 38.89
N VAL A 159 -4.88 -1.90 38.91
CA VAL A 159 -5.98 -0.92 38.98
C VAL A 159 -6.00 -0.22 40.34
N GLN A 160 -5.81 -0.96 41.43
CA GLN A 160 -5.75 -0.41 42.79
C GLN A 160 -4.54 0.51 42.96
N ALA A 161 -3.36 0.11 42.46
CA ALA A 161 -2.18 0.96 42.46
C ALA A 161 -2.43 2.27 41.70
N ALA A 162 -3.08 2.21 40.53
CA ALA A 162 -3.41 3.40 39.76
C ALA A 162 -4.40 4.30 40.52
N ALA A 163 -5.42 3.73 41.14
CA ALA A 163 -6.39 4.46 41.96
C ALA A 163 -5.75 5.15 43.18
N CYS A 164 -4.74 4.53 43.80
CA CYS A 164 -3.99 5.09 44.94
C CYS A 164 -3.05 6.23 44.56
N LEU A 165 -2.71 6.38 43.28
CA LEU A 165 -1.86 7.47 42.79
C LEU A 165 -2.64 8.71 42.36
N GLN A 166 -3.97 8.69 42.45
CA GLN A 166 -4.81 9.83 42.09
C GLN A 166 -4.39 11.10 42.84
N GLY A 167 -4.11 12.17 42.08
CA GLY A 167 -3.72 13.48 42.63
C GLY A 167 -2.25 13.59 43.07
N LYS A 168 -1.42 12.56 42.84
CA LYS A 168 0.04 12.66 42.99
C LYS A 168 0.67 13.18 41.71
N GLU A 169 1.88 13.72 41.80
CA GLU A 169 2.70 14.05 40.63
C GLU A 169 3.75 12.96 40.39
N GLN A 170 4.00 12.65 39.12
CA GLN A 170 5.02 11.69 38.73
C GLN A 170 6.35 12.40 38.46
N THR A 171 7.42 11.98 39.15
CA THR A 171 8.79 12.39 38.82
C THR A 171 9.40 11.41 37.82
N ALA A 172 9.95 11.92 36.72
CA ALA A 172 10.58 11.10 35.70
C ALA A 172 12.05 10.79 36.05
N PRO A 173 12.51 9.53 35.87
CA PRO A 173 13.89 9.14 36.13
C PRO A 173 14.88 9.64 35.06
N TYR A 174 14.35 10.07 33.91
CA TYR A 174 15.07 10.66 32.79
C TYR A 174 14.21 11.81 32.27
N ILE A 175 14.83 12.95 32.00
CA ILE A 175 14.19 14.10 31.37
C ILE A 175 15.02 14.43 30.13
N GLN A 176 14.37 14.48 28.98
CA GLN A 176 15.01 14.86 27.74
C GLN A 176 15.19 16.39 27.66
N ASP A 177 16.38 16.84 27.27
CA ASP A 177 16.66 18.26 27.01
C ASP A 177 15.76 18.79 25.87
N GLU A 178 15.51 20.11 25.86
CA GLU A 178 14.88 20.77 24.70
C GLU A 178 15.76 20.57 23.47
N ILE A 179 15.18 19.95 22.44
CA ILE A 179 15.86 19.71 21.16
C ILE A 179 15.09 20.36 20.03
N ASP A 180 15.86 20.89 19.07
CA ASP A 180 15.32 21.31 17.80
C ASP A 180 14.88 20.07 16.99
N PHE A 181 13.56 19.91 16.84
CA PHE A 181 12.97 18.84 16.04
C PHE A 181 13.23 18.98 14.53
N HIS A 182 13.82 20.10 14.07
CA HIS A 182 14.23 20.31 12.69
C HIS A 182 15.62 19.79 12.37
N ASP A 183 16.49 19.59 13.37
CA ASP A 183 17.80 18.97 13.19
C ASP A 183 17.74 17.46 13.39
N LYS A 184 17.94 16.73 12.29
CA LYS A 184 18.00 15.27 12.28
C LYS A 184 19.06 14.72 13.24
N ALA A 185 20.23 15.35 13.30
CA ALA A 185 21.32 14.88 14.14
C ALA A 185 20.96 15.04 15.63
N ALA A 186 20.33 16.16 15.99
CA ALA A 186 19.88 16.44 17.34
C ALA A 186 18.83 15.41 17.82
N VAL A 187 17.81 15.11 17.00
CA VAL A 187 16.78 14.10 17.34
C VAL A 187 17.39 12.71 17.46
N GLU A 188 18.20 12.27 16.48
CA GLU A 188 18.84 10.94 16.54
C GLU A 188 19.77 10.81 17.75
N GLN A 189 20.44 11.89 18.16
CA GLN A 189 21.31 11.88 19.33
C GLN A 189 20.54 11.82 20.64
N ALA A 190 19.43 12.55 20.75
CA ALA A 190 18.56 12.50 21.94
C ALA A 190 17.93 11.11 22.12
N ASP A 191 17.42 10.50 21.04
CA ASP A 191 16.87 9.15 21.09
C ASP A 191 17.94 8.11 21.46
N ARG A 192 19.17 8.24 20.92
CA ARG A 192 20.30 7.37 21.31
C ARG A 192 20.63 7.49 22.80
N LYS A 193 20.63 8.70 23.36
CA LYS A 193 20.86 8.91 24.80
C LYS A 193 19.79 8.21 25.64
N ARG A 194 18.51 8.36 25.27
CA ARG A 194 17.41 7.67 25.96
C ARG A 194 17.51 6.15 25.82
N PHE A 195 17.85 5.63 24.64
CA PHE A 195 18.09 4.18 24.46
C PHE A 195 19.25 3.68 25.32
N ALA A 196 20.33 4.44 25.45
CA ALA A 196 21.45 4.08 26.32
C ALA A 196 21.02 4.03 27.80
N PHE A 197 20.22 5.00 28.26
CA PHE A 197 19.64 4.99 29.60
C PHE A 197 18.76 3.75 29.84
N VAL A 198 17.82 3.49 28.92
CA VAL A 198 16.91 2.33 29.03
C VAL A 198 17.67 1.01 29.02
N ASN A 199 18.66 0.85 28.13
CA ASN A 199 19.47 -0.36 28.09
C ASN A 199 20.30 -0.54 29.38
N GLY A 200 20.82 0.55 29.94
CA GLY A 200 21.49 0.55 31.24
C GLY A 200 20.57 0.07 32.37
N LEU A 201 19.32 0.57 32.40
CA LEU A 201 18.31 0.14 33.37
C LEU A 201 17.97 -1.35 33.20
N VAL A 202 17.65 -1.78 31.98
CA VAL A 202 17.31 -3.18 31.66
C VAL A 202 18.43 -4.13 32.08
N SER A 203 19.68 -3.78 31.84
CA SER A 203 20.83 -4.62 32.21
C SER A 203 20.97 -4.86 33.72
N GLN A 204 20.40 -3.98 34.55
CA GLN A 204 20.41 -4.10 36.02
C GLN A 204 19.24 -4.94 36.55
N VAL A 205 18.09 -4.90 35.87
CA VAL A 205 16.83 -5.53 36.35
C VAL A 205 16.52 -6.87 35.69
N GLU A 206 17.08 -7.14 34.51
CA GLU A 206 16.78 -8.33 33.71
C GLU A 206 17.96 -9.30 33.72
N THR A 207 17.74 -10.51 34.23
CA THR A 207 18.67 -11.63 34.11
C THR A 207 18.13 -12.65 33.11
N ARG A 208 18.81 -12.75 31.96
CA ARG A 208 18.49 -13.73 30.91
C ARG A 208 19.40 -14.95 31.02
N LYS A 209 18.81 -16.14 31.20
CA LYS A 209 19.55 -17.41 31.14
C LYS A 209 19.88 -17.82 29.70
N VAL A 210 18.98 -17.51 28.77
CA VAL A 210 19.22 -17.61 27.32
C VAL A 210 19.61 -16.22 26.82
N GLN A 211 20.90 -15.99 26.60
CA GLN A 211 21.33 -14.79 25.88
C GLN A 211 20.88 -14.91 24.42
N THR A 212 20.22 -13.88 23.89
CA THR A 212 19.92 -13.72 22.47
C THR A 212 21.19 -13.69 21.58
N SER A 213 22.38 -13.74 22.18
CA SER A 213 23.69 -13.86 21.51
C SER A 213 23.95 -15.26 20.94
N GLN A 214 23.22 -16.30 21.37
CA GLN A 214 23.33 -17.62 20.76
C GLN A 214 22.49 -17.67 19.48
N HIS A 215 23.17 -17.54 18.33
CA HIS A 215 22.60 -17.66 16.99
C HIS A 215 21.68 -18.88 16.86
N THR A 216 20.38 -18.64 16.97
CA THR A 216 19.33 -19.62 16.72
C THR A 216 19.41 -20.08 15.26
N LYS A 217 18.84 -21.24 14.91
CA LYS A 217 18.73 -21.66 13.49
C LYS A 217 18.08 -20.57 12.61
N GLN A 218 17.17 -19.78 13.20
CA GLN A 218 16.54 -18.62 12.56
C GLN A 218 17.54 -17.49 12.26
N ASP A 219 18.47 -17.19 13.18
CA ASP A 219 19.48 -16.15 12.97
C ASP A 219 20.45 -16.50 11.85
N LYS A 220 20.75 -17.79 11.65
CA LYS A 220 21.55 -18.27 10.50
C LYS A 220 20.83 -18.05 9.17
N ILE A 221 19.53 -18.31 9.13
CA ILE A 221 18.70 -18.06 7.93
C ILE A 221 18.62 -16.56 7.67
N ASP A 222 18.37 -15.75 8.70
CA ASP A 222 18.29 -14.29 8.58
C ASP A 222 19.64 -13.67 8.18
N ALA A 223 20.78 -14.24 8.58
CA ALA A 223 22.09 -13.79 8.11
C ALA A 223 22.27 -13.87 6.59
N ILE A 224 21.53 -14.77 5.92
CA ILE A 224 21.52 -14.95 4.47
C ILE A 224 20.35 -14.16 3.85
N VAL A 225 19.13 -14.41 4.31
CA VAL A 225 17.89 -13.88 3.74
C VAL A 225 17.72 -12.39 4.02
N ALA A 226 18.06 -11.93 5.22
CA ALA A 226 18.01 -10.52 5.60
C ALA A 226 19.35 -9.79 5.36
N ASN A 227 20.27 -10.41 4.63
CA ASN A 227 21.53 -9.78 4.25
C ASN A 227 21.28 -8.58 3.32
N ARG A 228 22.04 -7.50 3.51
CA ARG A 228 21.91 -6.29 2.70
C ARG A 228 22.18 -6.51 1.21
N TRP A 229 23.06 -7.45 0.85
CA TRP A 229 23.45 -7.73 -0.53
C TRP A 229 22.79 -9.00 -1.07
N LEU A 230 22.82 -10.10 -0.31
CA LEU A 230 22.21 -11.37 -0.75
C LEU A 230 20.69 -11.39 -0.62
N GLY A 231 20.10 -10.59 0.27
CA GLY A 231 18.66 -10.55 0.48
C GLY A 231 17.88 -10.07 -0.74
N ILE A 232 18.43 -9.13 -1.52
CA ILE A 232 17.77 -8.59 -2.73
C ILE A 232 17.71 -9.63 -3.87
N PRO A 233 18.81 -10.31 -4.25
CA PRO A 233 18.76 -11.40 -5.22
C PRO A 233 17.88 -12.57 -4.78
N ILE A 234 17.97 -13.00 -3.51
CA ILE A 234 17.13 -14.08 -2.98
C ILE A 234 15.65 -13.70 -3.10
N PHE A 235 15.33 -12.46 -2.74
CA PHE A 235 14.00 -11.91 -2.90
C PHE A 235 13.53 -11.88 -4.36
N ALA A 236 14.38 -11.46 -5.29
CA ALA A 236 14.06 -11.46 -6.71
C ALA A 236 13.77 -12.88 -7.23
N VAL A 237 14.57 -13.88 -6.84
CA VAL A 237 14.36 -15.28 -7.23
C VAL A 237 13.05 -15.83 -6.66
N ILE A 238 12.75 -15.58 -5.38
CA ILE A 238 11.50 -16.03 -4.76
C ILE A 238 10.30 -15.39 -5.44
N MET A 239 10.37 -14.08 -5.74
CA MET A 239 9.27 -13.42 -6.44
C MET A 239 9.13 -13.88 -7.88
N TRP A 240 10.23 -14.14 -8.58
CA TRP A 240 10.20 -14.73 -9.91
C TRP A 240 9.49 -16.08 -9.90
N LEU A 241 9.80 -16.97 -8.94
CA LEU A 241 9.08 -18.23 -8.76
C LEU A 241 7.59 -18.02 -8.48
N VAL A 242 7.23 -17.05 -7.63
CA VAL A 242 5.81 -16.74 -7.36
C VAL A 242 5.09 -16.30 -8.63
N PHE A 243 5.70 -15.44 -9.45
CA PHE A 243 5.11 -14.97 -10.70
C PHE A 243 5.06 -16.07 -11.77
N ASP A 244 6.11 -16.87 -11.92
CA ASP A 244 6.16 -17.98 -12.86
C ASP A 244 5.08 -19.03 -12.54
N ILE A 245 4.96 -19.42 -11.26
CA ILE A 245 3.92 -20.35 -10.81
C ILE A 245 2.52 -19.77 -11.06
N SER A 246 2.34 -18.49 -10.77
CA SER A 246 1.03 -17.83 -10.82
C SER A 246 0.58 -17.40 -12.21
N GLN A 247 1.49 -16.97 -13.08
CA GLN A 247 1.16 -16.27 -14.33
C GLN A 247 1.56 -17.08 -15.56
N SER A 248 2.47 -18.05 -15.44
CA SER A 248 2.98 -18.81 -16.59
C SER A 248 2.64 -20.31 -16.54
N THR A 249 2.37 -20.87 -15.35
CA THR A 249 2.09 -22.32 -15.21
C THR A 249 0.71 -22.60 -14.63
N VAL A 250 0.52 -22.48 -13.31
CA VAL A 250 -0.69 -22.96 -12.63
C VAL A 250 -1.88 -22.03 -12.87
N GLY A 251 -1.66 -20.71 -12.89
CA GLY A 251 -2.74 -19.75 -13.13
C GLY A 251 -3.41 -19.91 -14.49
N PRO A 252 -2.65 -19.82 -15.61
CA PRO A 252 -3.18 -20.04 -16.95
C PRO A 252 -3.86 -21.41 -17.10
N PHE A 253 -3.23 -22.49 -16.62
CA PHE A 253 -3.83 -23.82 -16.69
C PHE A 253 -5.26 -23.89 -16.11
N ILE A 254 -5.50 -23.24 -14.97
CA ILE A 254 -6.84 -23.18 -14.36
C ILE A 254 -7.75 -22.21 -15.12
N ALA A 255 -7.21 -21.08 -15.59
CA ALA A 255 -7.96 -20.09 -16.36
C ALA A 255 -8.46 -20.66 -17.68
N ASP A 256 -7.60 -21.27 -18.48
CA ASP A 256 -7.93 -21.84 -19.79
C ASP A 256 -8.97 -22.93 -19.65
N PHE A 257 -8.86 -23.76 -18.59
CA PHE A 257 -9.89 -24.74 -18.27
C PHE A 257 -11.25 -24.09 -18.03
N LEU A 258 -11.33 -23.05 -17.19
CA LEU A 258 -12.61 -22.39 -16.87
C LEU A 258 -13.16 -21.57 -18.04
N VAL A 259 -12.29 -20.91 -18.80
CA VAL A 259 -12.63 -20.09 -19.97
C VAL A 259 -13.19 -20.99 -21.07
N GLY A 260 -12.58 -22.15 -21.34
CA GLY A 260 -13.11 -23.10 -22.32
C GLY A 260 -14.54 -23.57 -22.04
N TRP A 261 -14.96 -23.67 -20.77
CA TRP A 261 -16.38 -23.93 -20.43
C TRP A 261 -17.29 -22.76 -20.77
N ILE A 262 -16.82 -21.53 -20.57
CA ILE A 262 -17.57 -20.31 -20.87
C ILE A 262 -17.66 -20.11 -22.38
N ASP A 263 -16.62 -20.42 -23.13
CA ASP A 263 -16.61 -20.27 -24.59
C ASP A 263 -17.54 -21.30 -25.24
N ALA A 264 -17.56 -22.54 -24.77
CA ALA A 264 -18.57 -23.52 -25.18
C ALA A 264 -20.00 -23.04 -24.88
N PHE A 265 -20.20 -22.37 -23.74
CA PHE A 265 -21.48 -21.73 -23.41
C PHE A 265 -21.79 -20.54 -24.32
N LYS A 266 -20.78 -19.72 -24.65
CA LYS A 266 -20.87 -18.56 -25.55
C LYS A 266 -21.32 -19.00 -26.94
N GLU A 267 -20.71 -20.05 -27.50
CA GLU A 267 -21.09 -20.63 -28.78
C GLU A 267 -22.53 -21.15 -28.76
N TRP A 268 -22.91 -21.89 -27.71
CA TRP A 268 -24.28 -22.39 -27.55
C TRP A 268 -25.30 -21.25 -27.54
N VAL A 269 -25.07 -20.20 -26.76
CA VAL A 269 -25.94 -19.01 -26.74
C VAL A 269 -25.92 -18.28 -28.09
N GLY A 270 -24.78 -18.25 -28.77
CA GLY A 270 -24.63 -17.72 -30.12
C GLY A 270 -25.59 -18.42 -31.10
N THR A 271 -25.68 -19.76 -31.06
CA THR A 271 -26.62 -20.51 -31.91
C THR A 271 -28.09 -20.19 -31.61
N LEU A 272 -28.45 -19.99 -30.34
CA LEU A 272 -29.82 -19.64 -29.93
C LEU A 272 -30.24 -18.22 -30.35
N THR A 273 -29.28 -17.35 -30.63
CA THR A 273 -29.50 -15.93 -30.94
C THR A 273 -29.33 -15.58 -32.42
N GLN A 274 -29.12 -16.57 -33.31
CA GLN A 274 -28.92 -16.37 -34.75
C GLN A 274 -30.08 -15.67 -35.48
N GLY A 275 -31.28 -15.62 -34.89
CA GLY A 275 -32.44 -14.88 -35.42
C GLY A 275 -32.75 -13.55 -34.71
N ALA A 276 -31.93 -13.15 -33.74
CA ALA A 276 -32.13 -11.92 -32.97
C ALA A 276 -31.57 -10.68 -33.69
N SER A 277 -31.82 -9.49 -33.15
CA SER A 277 -31.20 -8.27 -33.68
C SER A 277 -29.68 -8.32 -33.49
N PRO A 278 -28.89 -7.76 -34.44
CA PRO A 278 -27.43 -7.68 -34.31
C PRO A 278 -26.98 -6.99 -33.02
N PHE A 279 -27.78 -6.03 -32.53
CA PHE A 279 -27.58 -5.39 -31.24
C PHE A 279 -27.66 -6.35 -30.06
N LEU A 280 -28.69 -7.22 -30.02
CA LEU A 280 -28.85 -8.16 -28.92
C LEU A 280 -27.73 -9.21 -28.94
N GLN A 281 -27.37 -9.71 -30.12
CA GLN A 281 -26.30 -10.69 -30.27
C GLN A 281 -24.94 -10.11 -29.82
N SER A 282 -24.58 -8.92 -30.31
CA SER A 282 -23.33 -8.25 -29.91
C SER A 282 -23.28 -7.95 -28.41
N LEU A 283 -24.36 -7.43 -27.82
CA LEU A 283 -24.39 -7.11 -26.40
C LEU A 283 -24.35 -8.36 -25.51
N LEU A 284 -25.14 -9.38 -25.84
CA LEU A 284 -25.30 -10.56 -25.00
C LEU A 284 -24.09 -11.50 -25.11
N VAL A 285 -23.66 -11.81 -26.33
CA VAL A 285 -22.60 -12.79 -26.61
C VAL A 285 -21.22 -12.17 -26.40
N GLU A 286 -20.94 -11.03 -27.03
CA GLU A 286 -19.61 -10.40 -26.93
C GLU A 286 -19.49 -9.49 -25.70
N GLY A 287 -20.51 -8.68 -25.42
CA GLY A 287 -20.49 -7.74 -24.29
C GLY A 287 -20.55 -8.43 -22.91
N ILE A 288 -21.64 -9.15 -22.65
CA ILE A 288 -21.92 -9.75 -21.34
C ILE A 288 -21.14 -11.05 -21.15
N ILE A 289 -21.34 -12.06 -22.03
CA ILE A 289 -20.68 -13.36 -21.87
C ILE A 289 -19.16 -13.22 -22.05
N GLY A 290 -18.70 -12.48 -23.06
CA GLY A 290 -17.28 -12.14 -23.21
C GLY A 290 -16.72 -11.36 -22.00
N GLY A 291 -17.51 -10.46 -21.41
CA GLY A 291 -17.15 -9.79 -20.16
C GLY A 291 -17.01 -10.74 -18.96
N VAL A 292 -17.87 -11.76 -18.86
CA VAL A 292 -17.74 -12.82 -17.84
C VAL A 292 -16.49 -13.67 -18.10
N SER A 293 -16.22 -14.03 -19.36
CA SER A 293 -15.02 -14.79 -19.76
C SER A 293 -13.75 -14.05 -19.34
N ALA A 294 -13.66 -12.73 -19.59
CA ALA A 294 -12.52 -11.92 -19.17
C ALA A 294 -12.31 -11.91 -17.63
N VAL A 295 -13.39 -11.83 -16.84
CA VAL A 295 -13.31 -11.87 -15.37
C VAL A 295 -12.86 -13.24 -14.87
N VAL A 296 -13.38 -14.31 -15.47
CA VAL A 296 -13.06 -15.69 -15.08
C VAL A 296 -11.68 -16.10 -15.54
N GLY A 297 -11.22 -15.65 -16.71
CA GLY A 297 -9.85 -15.87 -17.19
C GLY A 297 -8.81 -15.24 -16.28
N PHE A 298 -9.06 -14.03 -15.76
CA PHE A 298 -8.09 -13.36 -14.89
C PHE A 298 -8.10 -13.84 -13.42
N LEU A 299 -9.24 -14.37 -12.95
CA LEU A 299 -9.44 -14.69 -11.54
C LEU A 299 -8.47 -15.76 -10.99
N PRO A 300 -8.24 -16.92 -11.67
CA PRO A 300 -7.32 -17.95 -11.19
C PRO A 300 -5.88 -17.47 -11.04
N LEU A 301 -5.39 -16.65 -11.98
CA LEU A 301 -4.03 -16.09 -11.93
C LEU A 301 -3.86 -15.29 -10.63
N VAL A 302 -4.82 -14.42 -10.31
CA VAL A 302 -4.80 -13.63 -9.08
C VAL A 302 -4.94 -14.49 -7.82
N MET A 303 -5.76 -15.53 -7.87
CA MET A 303 -5.97 -16.46 -6.75
C MET A 303 -4.69 -17.22 -6.39
N VAL A 304 -4.02 -17.83 -7.37
CA VAL A 304 -2.75 -18.54 -7.17
C VAL A 304 -1.70 -17.59 -6.61
N MET A 305 -1.62 -16.37 -7.15
CA MET A 305 -0.71 -15.34 -6.63
C MET A 305 -0.96 -15.05 -5.14
N TYR A 306 -2.21 -14.83 -4.73
CA TYR A 306 -2.51 -14.57 -3.32
C TYR A 306 -2.23 -15.74 -2.42
N PHE A 307 -2.49 -16.95 -2.89
CA PHE A 307 -2.18 -18.15 -2.14
C PHE A 307 -0.69 -18.20 -1.82
N LEU A 308 0.18 -18.01 -2.83
CA LEU A 308 1.64 -18.00 -2.65
C LEU A 308 2.12 -16.84 -1.77
N ILE A 309 1.60 -15.63 -1.96
CA ILE A 309 1.94 -14.47 -1.12
C ILE A 309 1.50 -14.72 0.33
N ALA A 310 0.32 -15.31 0.56
CA ALA A 310 -0.16 -15.64 1.90
C ALA A 310 0.75 -16.66 2.60
N LEU A 311 1.32 -17.62 1.87
CA LEU A 311 2.33 -18.55 2.42
C LEU A 311 3.61 -17.80 2.83
N LEU A 312 4.07 -16.85 2.02
CA LEU A 312 5.25 -16.03 2.34
C LEU A 312 5.01 -15.06 3.50
N GLU A 313 3.79 -14.59 3.66
CA GLU A 313 3.36 -13.75 4.79
C GLU A 313 3.28 -14.58 6.08
N ASP A 314 2.64 -15.75 6.04
CA ASP A 314 2.47 -16.64 7.19
C ASP A 314 3.79 -17.24 7.69
N CYS A 315 4.76 -17.49 6.80
CA CYS A 315 6.08 -18.00 7.20
C CYS A 315 7.01 -16.93 7.80
N GLY A 316 6.63 -15.65 7.70
CA GLY A 316 7.39 -14.52 8.23
C GLY A 316 8.44 -13.95 7.27
N TYR A 317 8.53 -14.44 6.03
CA TYR A 317 9.50 -13.98 5.03
C TYR A 317 9.29 -12.51 4.64
N MET A 318 8.03 -12.08 4.48
CA MET A 318 7.69 -10.69 4.10
C MET A 318 8.22 -9.64 5.10
N ALA A 319 8.33 -9.98 6.38
CA ALA A 319 8.91 -9.09 7.39
C ALA A 319 10.42 -8.86 7.17
N ARG A 320 11.16 -9.89 6.72
CA ARG A 320 12.60 -9.77 6.41
C ARG A 320 12.82 -8.93 5.16
N VAL A 321 12.00 -9.15 4.13
CA VAL A 321 12.04 -8.34 2.91
C VAL A 321 11.86 -6.86 3.23
N ALA A 322 10.89 -6.51 4.09
CA ALA A 322 10.71 -5.13 4.52
C ALA A 322 11.96 -4.56 5.22
N VAL A 323 12.65 -5.35 6.06
CA VAL A 323 13.90 -4.92 6.70
C VAL A 323 15.03 -4.70 5.69
N VAL A 324 15.20 -5.60 4.71
CA VAL A 324 16.21 -5.46 3.65
C VAL A 324 15.95 -4.22 2.78
N MET A 325 14.68 -3.88 2.55
CA MET A 325 14.28 -2.76 1.69
C MET A 325 14.22 -1.42 2.43
N ASP A 326 14.14 -1.40 3.76
CA ASP A 326 14.03 -0.18 4.57
C ASP A 326 15.12 0.87 4.26
N PRO A 327 16.43 0.52 4.14
CA PRO A 327 17.48 1.49 3.86
C PRO A 327 17.30 2.24 2.52
N PHE A 328 16.66 1.62 1.53
CA PHE A 328 16.41 2.21 0.21
C PHE A 328 15.18 3.12 0.27
N PHE A 329 14.08 2.63 0.82
CA PHE A 329 12.81 3.36 0.89
C PHE A 329 12.86 4.55 1.84
N LYS A 330 13.63 4.44 2.93
CA LYS A 330 13.80 5.52 3.90
C LYS A 330 14.47 6.76 3.31
N ARG A 331 15.24 6.62 2.21
CA ARG A 331 15.83 7.77 1.48
C ARG A 331 14.78 8.58 0.73
N VAL A 332 13.71 7.93 0.28
CA VAL A 332 12.62 8.56 -0.47
C VAL A 332 11.40 8.90 0.38
N GLY A 333 11.50 8.73 1.71
CA GLY A 333 10.46 9.11 2.68
C GLY A 333 9.38 8.04 2.89
N LEU A 334 9.67 6.78 2.59
CA LEU A 334 8.81 5.62 2.77
C LEU A 334 9.45 4.62 3.75
N SER A 335 8.65 3.78 4.40
CA SER A 335 9.17 2.64 5.18
C SER A 335 9.41 1.41 4.29
N GLY A 336 10.27 0.50 4.74
CA GLY A 336 10.49 -0.78 4.08
C GLY A 336 9.23 -1.62 3.87
N LYS A 337 8.15 -1.40 4.65
CA LYS A 337 6.83 -2.02 4.41
C LYS A 337 6.19 -1.62 3.08
N SER A 338 6.56 -0.48 2.51
CA SER A 338 5.99 0.04 1.27
C SER A 338 6.31 -0.82 0.07
N ILE A 339 7.39 -1.63 0.14
CA ILE A 339 7.73 -2.58 -0.92
C ILE A 339 6.65 -3.67 -1.07
N ILE A 340 6.05 -4.12 0.04
CA ILE A 340 5.09 -5.23 0.04
C ILE A 340 3.91 -4.92 -0.90
N PRO A 341 3.20 -3.77 -0.76
CA PRO A 341 2.22 -3.30 -1.73
C PRO A 341 2.70 -3.26 -3.19
N MET A 342 3.90 -2.73 -3.43
CA MET A 342 4.42 -2.52 -4.78
C MET A 342 4.70 -3.83 -5.51
N ILE A 343 5.25 -4.81 -4.79
CA ILE A 343 5.49 -6.16 -5.30
C ILE A 343 4.16 -6.87 -5.56
N ILE A 344 3.22 -6.81 -4.62
CA ILE A 344 1.90 -7.43 -4.84
C ILE A 344 1.19 -6.76 -6.04
N GLY A 345 1.47 -5.47 -6.25
CA GLY A 345 1.02 -4.67 -7.38
C GLY A 345 1.49 -5.16 -8.76
N THR A 346 2.66 -5.80 -8.87
CA THR A 346 3.18 -6.31 -10.15
C THR A 346 2.38 -7.49 -10.68
N GLY A 347 1.61 -8.18 -9.85
CA GLY A 347 0.60 -9.11 -10.36
C GLY A 347 -0.73 -8.41 -10.62
N CYS A 348 -1.27 -7.73 -9.61
CA CYS A 348 -2.48 -6.94 -9.76
C CYS A 348 -2.44 -5.69 -8.87
N ALA A 349 -2.75 -4.52 -9.46
CA ALA A 349 -2.73 -3.26 -8.72
C ALA A 349 -3.78 -3.22 -7.59
N ILE A 350 -4.94 -3.87 -7.73
CA ILE A 350 -6.03 -3.88 -6.74
C ILE A 350 -5.55 -4.36 -5.36
N PRO A 351 -5.04 -5.61 -5.21
CA PRO A 351 -4.51 -6.05 -3.93
C PRO A 351 -3.22 -5.37 -3.50
N GLY A 352 -2.38 -4.95 -4.45
CA GLY A 352 -1.17 -4.22 -4.13
C GLY A 352 -1.54 -2.97 -3.36
N VAL A 353 -2.50 -2.20 -3.88
CA VAL A 353 -3.06 -1.03 -3.21
C VAL A 353 -3.70 -1.42 -1.88
N MET A 354 -4.55 -2.44 -1.82
CA MET A 354 -5.19 -2.87 -0.56
C MET A 354 -4.19 -3.31 0.52
N ALA A 355 -3.03 -3.86 0.14
CA ALA A 355 -1.98 -4.25 1.07
C ALA A 355 -1.34 -3.04 1.78
N CYS A 356 -1.55 -1.80 1.28
CA CYS A 356 -1.09 -0.58 1.93
C CYS A 356 -1.68 -0.40 3.33
N ARG A 357 -2.83 -1.03 3.66
CA ARG A 357 -3.41 -1.03 5.02
C ARG A 357 -2.47 -1.50 6.13
N THR A 358 -1.42 -2.25 5.78
CA THR A 358 -0.38 -2.71 6.72
C THR A 358 0.56 -1.59 7.16
N ILE A 359 0.56 -0.45 6.45
CA ILE A 359 1.33 0.75 6.73
C ILE A 359 0.50 1.66 7.66
N ARG A 360 1.03 1.90 8.86
CA ARG A 360 0.33 2.65 9.92
C ARG A 360 0.38 4.15 9.73
N ASN A 361 1.50 4.68 9.23
CA ASN A 361 1.60 6.10 8.92
C ASN A 361 0.69 6.41 7.72
N GLU A 362 -0.29 7.28 7.93
CA GLU A 362 -1.32 7.61 6.94
C GLU A 362 -0.74 8.22 5.65
N ARG A 363 0.31 9.03 5.78
CA ARG A 363 0.98 9.67 4.64
C ARG A 363 1.79 8.66 3.84
N GLU A 364 2.54 7.79 4.50
CA GLU A 364 3.25 6.67 3.84
C GLU A 364 2.24 5.73 3.16
N ARG A 365 1.12 5.41 3.82
CA ARG A 365 0.04 4.60 3.26
C ARG A 365 -0.54 5.22 1.99
N ARG A 366 -0.91 6.50 2.04
CA ARG A 366 -1.43 7.26 0.88
C ARG A 366 -0.43 7.32 -0.27
N THR A 367 0.82 7.64 0.05
CA THR A 367 1.89 7.72 -0.95
C THR A 367 2.13 6.36 -1.59
N THR A 368 2.23 5.30 -0.80
CA THR A 368 2.40 3.93 -1.31
C THR A 368 1.22 3.51 -2.17
N ALA A 369 -0.02 3.72 -1.74
CA ALA A 369 -1.22 3.40 -2.50
C ALA A 369 -1.26 4.08 -3.88
N MET A 370 -0.75 5.31 -3.97
CA MET A 370 -0.65 6.07 -5.21
C MET A 370 0.47 5.59 -6.14
N LEU A 371 1.57 5.09 -5.58
CA LEU A 371 2.76 4.72 -6.35
C LEU A 371 2.79 3.25 -6.76
N THR A 372 2.15 2.36 -5.99
CA THR A 372 2.01 0.93 -6.31
C THR A 372 1.61 0.66 -7.76
N PRO A 373 0.66 1.39 -8.37
CA PRO A 373 0.25 1.12 -9.75
C PRO A 373 1.25 1.47 -10.85
N PHE A 374 2.36 2.15 -10.52
CA PHE A 374 3.46 2.36 -11.47
C PHE A 374 4.22 1.08 -11.77
N MET A 375 4.14 0.07 -10.91
CA MET A 375 4.61 -1.26 -11.26
C MET A 375 3.71 -1.85 -12.35
N PRO A 376 4.27 -2.36 -13.47
CA PRO A 376 3.46 -3.05 -14.45
C PRO A 376 2.82 -4.31 -13.86
N CYS A 377 1.49 -4.42 -13.98
CA CYS A 377 0.72 -5.58 -13.53
C CYS A 377 0.53 -6.61 -14.65
N GLY A 378 0.11 -7.83 -14.33
CA GLY A 378 -0.06 -8.92 -15.32
C GLY A 378 -0.93 -8.51 -16.52
N ALA A 379 -1.99 -7.74 -16.30
CA ALA A 379 -2.86 -7.19 -17.36
C ALA A 379 -2.16 -6.25 -18.36
N LYS A 380 -0.96 -5.75 -18.05
CA LYS A 380 -0.16 -4.91 -18.97
C LYS A 380 0.80 -5.74 -19.84
N LEU A 381 1.01 -7.02 -19.52
CA LEU A 381 1.90 -7.91 -20.28
C LEU A 381 1.47 -8.08 -21.74
N PRO A 382 0.18 -8.23 -22.09
CA PRO A 382 -0.24 -8.32 -23.49
C PRO A 382 0.11 -7.06 -24.29
N VAL A 383 -0.01 -5.87 -23.69
CA VAL A 383 0.36 -4.60 -24.33
C VAL A 383 1.87 -4.54 -24.57
N ILE A 384 2.67 -4.96 -23.59
CA ILE A 384 4.13 -5.04 -23.73
C ILE A 384 4.51 -6.02 -24.83
N ALA A 385 3.92 -7.21 -24.83
CA ALA A 385 4.20 -8.27 -25.81
C ALA A 385 3.86 -7.81 -27.23
N LEU A 386 2.67 -7.23 -27.44
CA LEU A 386 2.25 -6.72 -28.75
C LEU A 386 3.25 -5.68 -29.29
N PHE A 387 3.58 -4.67 -28.50
CA PHE A 387 4.48 -3.61 -28.96
C PHE A 387 5.92 -4.11 -29.13
N ALA A 388 6.39 -5.03 -28.27
CA ALA A 388 7.69 -5.67 -28.40
C ALA A 388 7.80 -6.49 -29.70
N GLY A 389 6.77 -7.30 -30.02
CA GLY A 389 6.74 -8.10 -31.24
C GLY A 389 6.64 -7.26 -32.51
N VAL A 390 5.75 -6.26 -32.51
CA VAL A 390 5.49 -5.44 -33.71
C VAL A 390 6.63 -4.46 -34.02
N PHE A 391 7.19 -3.77 -33.02
CA PHE A 391 8.12 -2.66 -33.24
C PHE A 391 9.56 -2.92 -32.81
N PHE A 392 9.82 -4.01 -32.08
CA PHE A 392 11.15 -4.29 -31.50
C PHE A 392 11.63 -5.72 -31.74
N ASN A 393 11.07 -6.45 -32.72
CA ASN A 393 11.49 -7.82 -33.07
C ASN A 393 11.52 -8.77 -31.86
N ASP A 394 10.46 -8.76 -31.04
CA ASP A 394 10.32 -9.58 -29.83
C ASP A 394 11.46 -9.41 -28.81
N ALA A 395 12.07 -8.22 -28.78
CA ALA A 395 13.17 -7.95 -27.88
C ALA A 395 12.75 -8.02 -26.40
N SER A 396 13.30 -9.01 -25.69
CA SER A 396 13.05 -9.24 -24.26
C SER A 396 13.41 -8.04 -23.36
N TRP A 397 14.33 -7.17 -23.81
CA TRP A 397 14.72 -5.99 -23.06
C TRP A 397 13.57 -4.99 -22.89
N VAL A 398 12.59 -4.93 -23.82
CA VAL A 398 11.47 -3.99 -23.76
C VAL A 398 10.66 -4.20 -22.49
N GLY A 399 10.30 -5.44 -22.18
CA GLY A 399 9.60 -5.79 -20.95
C GLY A 399 10.41 -5.43 -19.70
N THR A 400 11.69 -5.82 -19.65
CA THR A 400 12.55 -5.49 -18.50
C THR A 400 12.68 -3.98 -18.27
N LEU A 401 12.82 -3.20 -19.35
CA LEU A 401 12.90 -1.74 -19.29
C LEU A 401 11.64 -1.15 -18.63
N MET A 402 10.44 -1.66 -18.96
CA MET A 402 9.19 -1.18 -18.37
C MET A 402 9.13 -1.41 -16.84
N TYR A 403 9.68 -2.51 -16.34
CA TYR A 403 9.73 -2.72 -14.88
C TYR A 403 10.75 -1.79 -14.21
N PHE A 404 11.93 -1.59 -14.80
CA PHE A 404 12.94 -0.68 -14.25
C PHE A 404 12.49 0.78 -14.27
N VAL A 405 11.87 1.24 -15.37
CA VAL A 405 11.27 2.58 -15.44
C VAL A 405 10.19 2.73 -14.37
N GLY A 406 9.35 1.73 -14.14
CA GLY A 406 8.36 1.74 -13.05
C GLY A 406 9.00 1.96 -11.67
N ILE A 407 10.09 1.24 -11.35
CA ILE A 407 10.83 1.43 -10.09
C ILE A 407 11.39 2.85 -9.99
N VAL A 408 11.99 3.37 -11.06
CA VAL A 408 12.53 4.75 -11.09
C VAL A 408 11.41 5.77 -10.88
N LEU A 409 10.27 5.61 -11.54
CA LEU A 409 9.10 6.49 -11.37
C LEU A 409 8.57 6.48 -9.94
N ILE A 410 8.54 5.32 -9.28
CA ILE A 410 8.16 5.21 -7.87
C ILE A 410 9.11 6.03 -6.99
N LEU A 411 10.42 5.88 -7.17
CA LEU A 411 11.41 6.60 -6.36
C LEU A 411 11.33 8.12 -6.59
N LEU A 412 11.26 8.56 -7.85
CA LEU A 412 11.15 9.98 -8.21
C LEU A 412 9.83 10.61 -7.74
N SER A 413 8.71 9.91 -7.95
CA SER A 413 7.40 10.39 -7.53
C SER A 413 7.27 10.41 -6.01
N SER A 414 7.88 9.46 -5.29
CA SER A 414 7.94 9.50 -3.82
C SER A 414 8.69 10.74 -3.32
N LEU A 415 9.83 11.08 -3.92
CA LEU A 415 10.57 12.31 -3.60
C LEU A 415 9.77 13.57 -3.93
N LEU A 416 9.03 13.55 -5.04
CA LEU A 416 8.17 14.67 -5.43
C LEU A 416 7.05 14.88 -4.41
N VAL A 417 6.37 13.81 -4.01
CA VAL A 417 5.29 13.84 -3.00
C VAL A 417 5.83 14.27 -1.64
N LEU A 418 7.03 13.81 -1.26
CA LEU A 418 7.74 14.28 -0.06
C LEU A 418 7.94 15.80 -0.08
N LYS A 419 8.30 16.37 -1.24
CA LYS A 419 8.50 17.81 -1.42
C LYS A 419 7.20 18.60 -1.44
N ILE A 420 6.15 18.07 -2.10
CA ILE A 420 4.81 18.69 -2.14
C ILE A 420 4.16 18.71 -0.75
N THR A 421 4.39 17.67 0.06
CA THR A 421 3.74 17.50 1.38
C THR A 421 4.52 18.15 2.53
N GLY A 422 5.75 18.60 2.32
CA GLY A 422 6.53 19.34 3.34
C GLY A 422 7.12 18.52 4.49
N HIS A 423 6.79 17.23 4.62
CA HIS A 423 7.16 16.41 5.79
C HIS A 423 8.62 15.90 5.78
N LYS A 424 9.61 16.72 5.41
CA LYS A 424 11.04 16.36 5.33
C LYS A 424 11.67 15.90 6.65
N TYR A 425 11.11 16.33 7.79
CA TYR A 425 11.79 16.25 9.10
C TYR A 425 11.17 15.27 10.10
N ARG A 426 10.08 14.57 9.75
CA ARG A 426 9.41 13.62 10.67
C ARG A 426 9.56 12.18 10.18
N LYS A 427 10.69 11.54 10.52
CA LYS A 427 10.87 10.11 10.25
C LYS A 427 10.14 9.31 11.31
N SER A 428 9.19 8.48 10.90
CA SER A 428 8.75 7.38 11.76
C SER A 428 9.98 6.47 11.98
N PHE A 429 10.30 6.16 13.24
CA PHE A 429 11.27 5.10 13.49
C PHE A 429 10.61 3.81 13.03
N PHE A 430 11.18 3.20 11.99
CA PHE A 430 10.76 1.87 11.57
C PHE A 430 11.23 0.87 12.62
N ILE A 431 10.39 0.62 13.62
CA ILE A 431 10.62 -0.39 14.63
C ILE A 431 9.70 -1.58 14.31
N MET A 432 10.27 -2.62 13.70
CA MET A 432 9.56 -3.86 13.40
C MET A 432 10.02 -4.96 14.36
N GLU A 433 9.07 -5.68 14.94
CA GLU A 433 9.38 -6.97 15.57
C GLU A 433 9.40 -8.02 14.46
N LEU A 434 10.54 -8.68 14.27
CA LEU A 434 10.64 -9.78 13.32
C LEU A 434 9.87 -10.98 13.91
N PRO A 435 8.81 -11.47 13.25
CA PRO A 435 8.10 -12.65 13.72
C PRO A 435 9.02 -13.88 13.60
N GLU A 436 8.89 -14.85 14.50
CA GLU A 436 9.60 -16.13 14.37
C GLU A 436 9.21 -16.84 13.07
N TYR A 437 10.15 -17.56 12.44
CA TYR A 437 9.82 -18.41 11.29
C TYR A 437 8.84 -19.51 11.71
N LYS A 438 7.79 -19.67 10.92
CA LYS A 438 6.76 -20.70 11.12
C LYS A 438 6.51 -21.44 9.83
N LEU A 439 6.12 -22.71 9.92
CA LEU A 439 5.61 -23.43 8.77
C LEU A 439 4.28 -22.79 8.35
N PRO A 440 4.11 -22.41 7.07
CA PRO A 440 2.92 -21.71 6.62
C PRO A 440 1.70 -22.62 6.67
N SER A 441 0.55 -22.07 7.07
CA SER A 441 -0.68 -22.85 7.17
C SER A 441 -1.41 -22.86 5.84
N LEU A 442 -1.42 -24.01 5.15
CA LEU A 442 -2.16 -24.19 3.89
C LEU A 442 -3.64 -23.79 4.03
N LYS A 443 -4.28 -24.16 5.15
CA LYS A 443 -5.69 -23.82 5.43
C LYS A 443 -5.92 -22.30 5.48
N ARG A 444 -5.01 -21.55 6.12
CA ARG A 444 -5.11 -20.08 6.19
C ARG A 444 -4.86 -19.46 4.83
N ALA A 445 -3.86 -19.94 4.09
CA ALA A 445 -3.57 -19.46 2.75
C ALA A 445 -4.76 -19.66 1.79
N VAL A 446 -5.41 -20.83 1.81
CA VAL A 446 -6.62 -21.10 1.02
C VAL A 446 -7.78 -20.18 1.42
N PHE A 447 -8.05 -20.02 2.72
CA PHE A 447 -9.12 -19.13 3.17
C PHE A 447 -8.85 -17.67 2.80
N SER A 448 -7.59 -17.22 2.91
CA SER A 448 -7.15 -15.89 2.50
C SER A 448 -7.36 -15.70 1.00
N MET A 449 -6.93 -16.67 0.18
CA MET A 449 -7.15 -16.68 -1.28
C MET A 449 -8.64 -16.56 -1.62
N LEU A 450 -9.50 -17.41 -1.06
CA LEU A 450 -10.94 -17.42 -1.35
C LEU A 450 -11.64 -16.13 -0.90
N SER A 451 -11.28 -15.59 0.27
CA SER A 451 -11.84 -14.33 0.75
C SER A 451 -11.48 -13.14 -0.15
N ARG A 452 -10.24 -13.10 -0.66
CA ARG A 452 -9.78 -12.09 -1.62
C ARG A 452 -10.42 -12.27 -2.99
N ALA A 453 -10.56 -13.52 -3.47
CA ALA A 453 -11.27 -13.85 -4.70
C ALA A 453 -12.71 -13.34 -4.68
N LYS A 454 -13.44 -13.60 -3.58
CA LYS A 454 -14.80 -13.07 -3.37
C LYS A 454 -14.82 -11.54 -3.41
N ALA A 455 -13.87 -10.88 -2.75
CA ALA A 455 -13.78 -9.42 -2.78
C ALA A 455 -13.49 -8.87 -4.19
N PHE A 456 -12.67 -9.57 -4.99
CA PHE A 456 -12.40 -9.24 -6.38
C PHE A 456 -13.67 -9.38 -7.24
N ILE A 457 -14.40 -10.49 -7.14
CA ILE A 457 -15.64 -10.73 -7.91
C ILE A 457 -16.68 -9.62 -7.61
N ILE A 458 -16.91 -9.30 -6.33
CA ILE A 458 -17.91 -8.31 -5.94
C ILE A 458 -17.54 -6.90 -6.40
N LYS A 459 -16.27 -6.50 -6.26
CA LYS A 459 -15.83 -5.12 -6.48
C LYS A 459 -15.35 -4.84 -7.90
N ALA A 460 -14.62 -5.77 -8.51
CA ALA A 460 -14.01 -5.59 -9.82
C ALA A 460 -14.86 -6.24 -10.92
N GLY A 461 -15.42 -7.42 -10.67
CA GLY A 461 -16.19 -8.15 -11.68
C GLY A 461 -17.40 -7.36 -12.20
N THR A 462 -18.14 -6.70 -11.32
CA THR A 462 -19.29 -5.85 -11.69
C THR A 462 -18.88 -4.65 -12.55
N ILE A 463 -17.79 -3.97 -12.19
CA ILE A 463 -17.27 -2.83 -12.95
C ILE A 463 -16.76 -3.29 -14.32
N ILE A 464 -15.98 -4.38 -14.37
CA ILE A 464 -15.43 -4.92 -15.62
C ILE A 464 -16.56 -5.31 -16.57
N LEU A 465 -17.58 -6.03 -16.10
CA LEU A 465 -18.71 -6.46 -16.93
C LEU A 465 -19.48 -5.28 -17.53
N VAL A 466 -19.83 -4.28 -16.70
CA VAL A 466 -20.54 -3.08 -17.18
C VAL A 466 -19.69 -2.32 -18.18
N CYS A 467 -18.41 -2.12 -17.88
CA CYS A 467 -17.55 -1.35 -18.76
C CYS A 467 -17.23 -2.10 -20.07
N ASN A 468 -17.11 -3.44 -20.03
CA ASN A 468 -16.91 -4.23 -21.25
C ASN A 468 -18.13 -4.16 -22.17
N ALA A 469 -19.34 -4.29 -21.61
CA ALA A 469 -20.57 -4.12 -22.37
C ALA A 469 -20.68 -2.71 -23.00
N VAL A 470 -20.32 -1.66 -22.25
CA VAL A 470 -20.29 -0.28 -22.77
C VAL A 470 -19.25 -0.11 -23.87
N VAL A 471 -18.04 -0.63 -23.69
CA VAL A 471 -16.99 -0.56 -24.71
C VAL A 471 -17.41 -1.32 -25.97
N GLN A 472 -18.00 -2.50 -25.83
CA GLN A 472 -18.52 -3.29 -26.94
C GLN A 472 -19.57 -2.51 -27.73
N ILE A 473 -20.54 -1.88 -27.05
CA ILE A 473 -21.54 -1.03 -27.71
C ILE A 473 -20.86 0.12 -28.45
N MET A 474 -19.89 0.77 -27.79
CA MET A 474 -19.20 1.92 -28.38
C MET A 474 -18.35 1.56 -29.60
N GLN A 475 -17.79 0.34 -29.63
CA GLN A 475 -16.99 -0.16 -30.75
C GLN A 475 -17.85 -0.65 -31.91
N SER A 476 -18.91 -1.40 -31.61
CA SER A 476 -19.72 -2.08 -32.62
C SER A 476 -20.82 -1.22 -33.23
N PHE A 477 -21.21 -0.11 -32.60
CA PHE A 477 -22.35 0.70 -33.06
C PHE A 477 -22.00 2.18 -33.28
N ASN A 478 -22.71 2.81 -34.22
CA ASN A 478 -22.74 4.26 -34.40
C ASN A 478 -23.83 4.92 -33.51
N TRP A 479 -23.91 6.26 -33.50
CA TRP A 479 -24.91 6.98 -32.69
C TRP A 479 -26.37 6.69 -33.06
N SER A 480 -26.61 6.13 -34.25
CA SER A 480 -27.93 5.66 -34.71
C SER A 480 -28.20 4.20 -34.35
N LEU A 481 -27.33 3.56 -33.55
CA LEU A 481 -27.38 2.15 -33.15
C LEU A 481 -27.38 1.16 -34.33
N GLN A 482 -26.77 1.55 -35.44
CA GLN A 482 -26.49 0.65 -36.56
C GLN A 482 -25.12 -0.01 -36.35
N LEU A 483 -25.02 -1.27 -36.75
CA LEU A 483 -23.77 -2.03 -36.69
C LEU A 483 -22.74 -1.40 -37.63
N VAL A 484 -21.52 -1.20 -37.13
CA VAL A 484 -20.40 -0.68 -37.91
C VAL A 484 -19.80 -1.83 -38.72
N GLU A 485 -19.76 -1.68 -40.05
CA GLU A 485 -19.12 -2.63 -40.95
C GLU A 485 -17.59 -2.53 -40.90
N GLU A 486 -16.89 -3.60 -41.26
CA GLU A 486 -15.42 -3.60 -41.37
C GLU A 486 -14.95 -2.54 -42.37
N GLY A 487 -13.98 -1.71 -41.96
CA GLY A 487 -13.50 -0.54 -42.70
C GLY A 487 -14.24 0.77 -42.40
N ALA A 488 -15.35 0.75 -41.65
CA ALA A 488 -16.10 1.93 -41.23
C ALA A 488 -15.93 2.27 -39.74
N GLU A 489 -14.88 1.76 -39.08
CA GLU A 489 -14.63 1.87 -37.63
C GLU A 489 -14.58 3.31 -37.13
N SER A 490 -14.20 4.24 -38.01
CA SER A 490 -14.18 5.69 -37.76
C SER A 490 -15.56 6.31 -37.49
N THR A 491 -16.65 5.62 -37.87
CA THR A 491 -18.04 6.05 -37.63
C THR A 491 -18.60 5.57 -36.29
N SER A 492 -17.84 4.74 -35.56
CA SER A 492 -18.24 4.22 -34.25
C SER A 492 -18.43 5.33 -33.20
N ILE A 493 -19.26 5.05 -32.20
CA ILE A 493 -19.42 5.94 -31.04
C ILE A 493 -18.06 6.15 -30.35
N LEU A 494 -17.23 5.10 -30.27
CA LEU A 494 -15.90 5.15 -29.68
C LEU A 494 -14.99 6.13 -30.44
N ALA A 495 -15.00 6.12 -31.78
CA ALA A 495 -14.22 7.06 -32.58
C ALA A 495 -14.60 8.52 -32.28
N THR A 496 -15.90 8.80 -32.14
CA THR A 496 -16.40 10.14 -31.82
C THR A 496 -15.93 10.61 -30.44
N ILE A 497 -15.97 9.72 -29.44
CA ILE A 497 -15.57 10.03 -28.06
C ILE A 497 -14.04 10.15 -27.92
N ALA A 498 -13.28 9.34 -28.66
CA ALA A 498 -11.82 9.29 -28.58
C ALA A 498 -11.13 10.40 -29.39
N SER A 499 -11.73 10.87 -30.48
CA SER A 499 -11.12 11.88 -31.37
C SER A 499 -10.66 13.17 -30.66
N PRO A 500 -11.43 13.75 -29.71
CA PRO A 500 -10.96 14.91 -28.94
C PRO A 500 -9.72 14.61 -28.09
N PHE A 501 -9.61 13.39 -27.54
CA PHE A 501 -8.44 12.99 -26.74
C PHE A 501 -7.19 12.87 -27.62
N ALA A 502 -7.33 12.52 -28.89
CA ALA A 502 -6.21 12.41 -29.83
C ALA A 502 -5.41 13.73 -29.96
N LEU A 503 -6.07 14.88 -29.85
CA LEU A 503 -5.42 16.20 -29.89
C LEU A 503 -4.36 16.37 -28.79
N ILE A 504 -4.64 15.85 -27.58
CA ILE A 504 -3.71 15.91 -26.45
C ILE A 504 -2.51 14.97 -26.67
N LEU A 505 -2.68 13.93 -27.49
CA LEU A 505 -1.67 12.91 -27.79
C LEU A 505 -0.78 13.27 -29.00
N ILE A 506 -1.12 14.30 -29.79
CA ILE A 506 -0.30 14.76 -30.92
C ILE A 506 1.16 15.05 -30.48
N PRO A 507 1.42 15.81 -29.39
CA PRO A 507 2.78 16.08 -28.93
C PRO A 507 3.56 14.85 -28.46
N LEU A 508 2.86 13.73 -28.23
CA LEU A 508 3.43 12.46 -27.78
C LEU A 508 3.76 11.52 -28.95
N GLY A 509 3.40 11.89 -30.18
CA GLY A 509 3.74 11.15 -31.39
C GLY A 509 2.70 10.14 -31.87
N PHE A 510 1.55 10.07 -31.22
CA PHE A 510 0.49 9.10 -31.52
C PHE A 510 -0.91 9.73 -31.47
N GLY A 511 -1.05 10.92 -32.05
CA GLY A 511 -2.29 11.70 -32.10
C GLY A 511 -3.37 11.14 -33.03
N THR A 512 -3.53 9.81 -33.12
CA THR A 512 -4.59 9.16 -33.88
C THR A 512 -5.75 8.79 -32.97
N TRP A 513 -6.98 8.82 -33.50
CA TRP A 513 -8.17 8.50 -32.72
C TRP A 513 -8.16 7.03 -32.28
N GLN A 514 -7.57 6.12 -33.06
CA GLN A 514 -7.42 4.70 -32.73
C GLN A 514 -6.59 4.49 -31.45
N LEU A 515 -5.43 5.15 -31.37
CA LEU A 515 -4.54 5.05 -30.20
C LEU A 515 -5.15 5.75 -28.99
N ALA A 516 -5.86 6.86 -29.21
CA ALA A 516 -6.65 7.52 -28.19
C ALA A 516 -7.77 6.63 -27.65
N ALA A 517 -8.51 5.95 -28.54
CA ALA A 517 -9.59 5.02 -28.19
C ALA A 517 -9.07 3.87 -27.34
N ALA A 518 -7.97 3.24 -27.76
CA ALA A 518 -7.31 2.19 -27.00
C ALA A 518 -6.75 2.68 -25.64
N ALA A 519 -6.26 3.92 -25.56
CA ALA A 519 -5.83 4.50 -24.29
C ALA A 519 -7.02 4.74 -23.34
N VAL A 520 -8.18 5.19 -23.86
CA VAL A 520 -9.41 5.41 -23.10
C VAL A 520 -9.97 4.09 -22.57
N THR A 521 -10.07 3.05 -23.41
CA THR A 521 -10.50 1.71 -22.96
C THR A 521 -9.51 1.09 -21.96
N GLY A 522 -8.22 1.45 -22.06
CA GLY A 522 -7.19 1.08 -21.09
C GLY A 522 -7.43 1.59 -19.66
N PHE A 523 -8.19 2.68 -19.46
CA PHE A 523 -8.57 3.14 -18.11
C PHE A 523 -9.64 2.25 -17.45
N ILE A 524 -10.44 1.57 -18.27
CA ILE A 524 -11.42 0.59 -17.81
C ILE A 524 -10.67 -0.68 -17.40
N ALA A 525 -9.94 -1.27 -18.34
CA ALA A 525 -9.20 -2.51 -18.20
C ALA A 525 -7.96 -2.45 -19.10
N LYS A 526 -6.77 -2.70 -18.53
CA LYS A 526 -5.50 -2.48 -19.25
C LYS A 526 -5.27 -3.53 -20.33
N GLU A 527 -5.78 -4.72 -20.10
CA GLU A 527 -5.79 -5.83 -21.04
C GLU A 527 -6.69 -5.53 -22.26
N ASN A 528 -7.65 -4.62 -22.18
CA ASN A 528 -8.55 -4.31 -23.30
C ASN A 528 -7.92 -3.41 -24.36
N VAL A 529 -6.73 -2.86 -24.08
CA VAL A 529 -5.98 -2.03 -25.03
C VAL A 529 -5.69 -2.83 -26.30
N VAL A 530 -5.18 -4.06 -26.18
CA VAL A 530 -4.84 -4.92 -27.33
C VAL A 530 -6.07 -5.25 -28.16
N GLY A 531 -7.15 -5.71 -27.53
CA GLY A 531 -8.40 -6.02 -28.23
C GLY A 531 -9.01 -4.78 -28.90
N THR A 532 -8.94 -3.62 -28.25
CA THR A 532 -9.40 -2.36 -28.87
C THR A 532 -8.56 -2.02 -30.09
N LEU A 533 -7.23 -2.15 -30.02
CA LEU A 533 -6.34 -1.90 -31.16
C LEU A 533 -6.63 -2.86 -32.31
N ALA A 534 -6.89 -4.14 -32.02
CA ALA A 534 -7.23 -5.12 -33.04
C ALA A 534 -8.48 -4.71 -33.83
N VAL A 535 -9.55 -4.31 -33.12
CA VAL A 535 -10.82 -3.89 -33.73
C VAL A 535 -10.66 -2.56 -34.49
N VAL A 536 -10.13 -1.51 -33.87
CA VAL A 536 -10.13 -0.16 -34.49
C VAL A 536 -9.13 0.00 -35.64
N TYR A 537 -8.13 -0.87 -35.74
CA TYR A 537 -7.20 -0.93 -36.86
C TYR A 537 -7.56 -2.02 -37.89
N GLY A 538 -8.60 -2.84 -37.65
CA GLY A 538 -8.99 -3.93 -38.55
C GLY A 538 -7.92 -5.02 -38.66
N ILE A 539 -7.13 -5.24 -37.61
CA ILE A 539 -6.00 -6.20 -37.58
C ILE A 539 -6.29 -7.45 -36.75
N SER A 540 -7.57 -7.77 -36.51
CA SER A 540 -8.02 -8.96 -35.78
C SER A 540 -7.51 -10.28 -36.39
N ASN A 541 -7.11 -10.28 -37.66
CA ASN A 541 -6.53 -11.47 -38.31
C ASN A 541 -5.08 -11.74 -37.88
N PHE A 542 -4.38 -10.73 -37.35
CA PHE A 542 -2.97 -10.81 -36.92
C PHE A 542 -2.82 -10.87 -35.39
N ILE A 543 -3.92 -10.64 -34.67
CA ILE A 543 -3.97 -10.61 -33.22
C ILE A 543 -5.07 -11.54 -32.78
N ASP A 544 -4.71 -12.58 -32.02
CA ASP A 544 -5.71 -13.34 -31.31
C ASP A 544 -6.38 -12.40 -30.29
N VAL A 545 -7.66 -12.10 -30.47
CA VAL A 545 -8.39 -11.13 -29.64
C VAL A 545 -8.68 -11.69 -28.25
N GLU A 546 -8.73 -13.02 -28.12
CA GLU A 546 -9.00 -13.74 -26.86
C GLU A 546 -7.72 -13.88 -26.04
N GLU A 547 -6.64 -14.38 -26.65
CA GLU A 547 -5.34 -14.51 -26.01
C GLU A 547 -4.56 -13.18 -25.93
N LYS A 548 -4.90 -12.21 -26.78
CA LYS A 548 -4.26 -10.88 -26.89
C LYS A 548 -2.78 -10.96 -27.28
N VAL A 549 -2.46 -11.95 -28.11
CA VAL A 549 -1.11 -12.24 -28.61
C VAL A 549 -1.06 -12.04 -30.13
N LEU A 550 0.09 -11.58 -30.60
CA LEU A 550 0.36 -11.46 -32.03
C LEU A 550 0.56 -12.86 -32.62
N THR A 551 -0.26 -13.23 -33.61
CA THR A 551 -0.22 -14.56 -34.26
C THR A 551 0.65 -14.57 -35.52
N GLY A 552 0.93 -13.39 -36.10
CA GLY A 552 1.79 -13.22 -37.27
C GLY A 552 1.74 -11.79 -37.82
N GLY A 553 2.47 -11.51 -38.91
CA GLY A 553 2.30 -10.25 -39.66
C GLY A 553 2.80 -8.97 -38.95
N ALA A 554 3.83 -9.07 -38.10
CA ALA A 554 4.37 -7.91 -37.35
C ALA A 554 4.64 -6.67 -38.23
N ASN A 555 5.22 -6.87 -39.42
CA ASN A 555 5.50 -5.79 -40.37
C ASN A 555 4.22 -5.16 -40.95
N GLU A 556 3.19 -5.96 -41.20
CA GLU A 556 1.89 -5.51 -41.72
C GLU A 556 1.16 -4.72 -40.65
N VAL A 557 1.15 -5.20 -39.41
CA VAL A 557 0.60 -4.48 -38.26
C VAL A 557 1.33 -3.16 -38.03
N ALA A 558 2.66 -3.15 -38.10
CA ALA A 558 3.44 -1.92 -37.96
C ALA A 558 3.11 -0.91 -39.07
N ALA A 559 2.92 -1.38 -40.31
CA ALA A 559 2.55 -0.55 -41.44
C ALA A 559 1.14 0.06 -41.28
N VAL A 560 0.16 -0.75 -40.85
CA VAL A 560 -1.23 -0.31 -40.60
C VAL A 560 -1.29 0.70 -39.46
N MET A 561 -0.53 0.49 -38.39
CA MET A 561 -0.47 1.43 -37.27
C MET A 561 0.22 2.75 -37.63
N GLY A 562 1.11 2.76 -38.62
CA GLY A 562 1.79 3.96 -39.10
C GLY A 562 2.68 4.64 -38.04
N LEU A 563 3.15 3.88 -37.04
CA LEU A 563 3.97 4.41 -35.95
C LEU A 563 5.47 4.20 -36.20
N SER A 564 6.27 5.18 -35.79
CA SER A 564 7.71 4.97 -35.63
C SER A 564 7.98 4.15 -34.36
N ALA A 565 9.12 3.44 -34.30
CA ALA A 565 9.53 2.71 -33.09
C ALA A 565 9.60 3.61 -31.85
N VAL A 566 9.97 4.89 -32.02
CA VAL A 566 9.99 5.88 -30.95
C VAL A 566 8.58 6.25 -30.49
N ALA A 567 7.65 6.49 -31.41
CA ALA A 567 6.25 6.78 -31.09
C ALA A 567 5.56 5.57 -30.44
N ALA A 568 5.87 4.36 -30.90
CA ALA A 568 5.42 3.11 -30.31
C ALA A 568 5.92 2.95 -28.85
N LEU A 569 7.20 3.24 -28.58
CA LEU A 569 7.74 3.24 -27.22
C LEU A 569 7.07 4.30 -26.33
N ALA A 570 6.85 5.49 -26.87
CA ALA A 570 6.18 6.57 -26.15
C ALA A 570 4.72 6.23 -25.81
N TYR A 571 4.00 5.57 -26.74
CA TYR A 571 2.64 5.07 -26.50
C TYR A 571 2.64 3.98 -25.44
N LEU A 572 3.56 3.02 -25.53
CA LEU A 572 3.70 1.95 -24.55
C LEU A 572 3.92 2.53 -23.14
N MET A 573 4.87 3.46 -22.97
CA MET A 573 5.11 4.09 -21.67
C MET A 573 3.91 4.91 -21.18
N PHE A 574 3.22 5.64 -22.07
CA PHE A 574 2.01 6.37 -21.70
C PHE A 574 0.93 5.42 -21.18
N ASN A 575 0.64 4.33 -21.91
CA ASN A 575 -0.39 3.38 -21.54
C ASN A 575 -0.04 2.65 -20.22
N LEU A 576 1.23 2.32 -20.01
CA LEU A 576 1.69 1.59 -18.83
C LEU A 576 1.65 2.43 -17.54
N TYR A 577 2.01 3.71 -17.59
CA TYR A 577 2.16 4.53 -16.37
C TYR A 577 1.04 5.55 -16.16
N THR A 578 0.03 5.56 -17.02
CA THR A 578 -1.25 6.25 -16.75
C THR A 578 -1.94 5.66 -15.52
N PRO A 579 -2.92 6.37 -14.94
CA PRO A 579 -3.74 5.84 -13.86
C PRO A 579 -4.21 4.41 -14.12
N PRO A 580 -4.28 3.56 -13.08
CA PRO A 580 -4.63 2.16 -13.26
C PRO A 580 -6.11 1.98 -13.62
N CYS A 581 -6.53 0.73 -13.80
CA CYS A 581 -7.93 0.42 -14.08
C CYS A 581 -8.88 0.99 -13.00
N PHE A 582 -10.13 1.25 -13.37
CA PHE A 582 -11.14 1.81 -12.46
C PHE A 582 -11.31 1.02 -11.16
N ALA A 583 -11.19 -0.30 -11.22
CA ALA A 583 -11.21 -1.15 -10.03
C ALA A 583 -10.05 -0.85 -9.06
N ALA A 584 -8.84 -0.60 -9.58
CA ALA A 584 -7.69 -0.20 -8.77
C ALA A 584 -7.81 1.23 -8.25
N ILE A 585 -8.40 2.16 -9.03
CA ILE A 585 -8.73 3.51 -8.54
C ILE A 585 -9.75 3.44 -7.38
N GLY A 586 -10.74 2.55 -7.47
CA GLY A 586 -11.69 2.27 -6.38
C GLY A 586 -10.99 1.74 -5.12
N ALA A 587 -10.01 0.83 -5.29
CA ALA A 587 -9.16 0.38 -4.19
C ALA A 587 -8.33 1.53 -3.59
N MET A 588 -7.72 2.37 -4.44
CA MET A 588 -6.95 3.56 -4.01
C MET A 588 -7.81 4.50 -3.18
N ASN A 589 -9.06 4.75 -3.60
CA ASN A 589 -9.99 5.59 -2.84
C ASN A 589 -10.24 5.03 -1.43
N SER A 590 -10.43 3.72 -1.31
CA SER A 590 -10.68 3.06 -0.02
C SER A 590 -9.50 3.14 0.95
N GLU A 591 -8.26 3.11 0.45
CA GLU A 591 -7.04 3.15 1.27
C GLU A 591 -6.57 4.59 1.58
N MET A 592 -6.83 5.53 0.66
CA MET A 592 -6.50 6.95 0.84
C MET A 592 -7.47 7.67 1.77
N GLN A 593 -8.74 7.25 1.80
CA GLN A 593 -9.81 7.85 2.61
C GLN A 593 -9.94 9.38 2.42
N SER A 594 -9.58 9.90 1.25
CA SER A 594 -9.67 11.33 0.94
C SER A 594 -9.77 11.56 -0.56
N ARG A 595 -10.86 12.21 -0.99
CA ARG A 595 -11.09 12.55 -2.41
C ARG A 595 -10.01 13.48 -2.95
N LYS A 596 -9.53 14.44 -2.14
CA LYS A 596 -8.45 15.35 -2.53
C LYS A 596 -7.16 14.59 -2.89
N TRP A 597 -6.80 13.61 -2.07
CA TRP A 597 -5.64 12.74 -2.32
C TRP A 597 -5.83 11.81 -3.52
N LEU A 598 -7.04 11.28 -3.71
CA LEU A 598 -7.36 10.45 -4.87
C LEU A 598 -7.16 11.22 -6.18
N PHE A 599 -7.77 12.40 -6.32
CA PHE A 599 -7.62 13.20 -7.53
C PHE A 599 -6.21 13.75 -7.72
N ALA A 600 -5.53 14.11 -6.62
CA ALA A 600 -4.11 14.47 -6.69
C ALA A 600 -3.25 13.30 -7.20
N GLY A 601 -3.57 12.07 -6.80
CA GLY A 601 -2.85 10.88 -7.26
C GLY A 601 -3.12 10.50 -8.71
N ILE A 602 -4.37 10.58 -9.15
CA ILE A 602 -4.73 10.41 -10.56
C ILE A 602 -4.03 11.49 -11.41
N GLY A 603 -4.06 12.74 -10.96
CA GLY A 603 -3.39 13.85 -11.63
C GLY A 603 -1.87 13.67 -11.70
N LEU A 604 -1.24 13.18 -10.61
CA LEU A 604 0.18 12.87 -10.58
C LEU A 604 0.54 11.76 -11.58
N GLN A 605 -0.21 10.65 -11.58
CA GLN A 605 0.02 9.52 -12.49
C GLN A 605 -0.13 9.95 -13.96
N LEU A 606 -1.20 10.69 -14.28
CA LEU A 606 -1.46 11.19 -15.63
C LEU A 606 -0.37 12.17 -16.09
N SER A 607 0.02 13.11 -15.22
CA SER A 607 1.10 14.07 -15.51
C SER A 607 2.44 13.38 -15.72
N THR A 608 2.74 12.37 -14.90
CA THR A 608 3.99 11.60 -14.99
C THR A 608 4.04 10.80 -16.30
N ALA A 609 2.95 10.12 -16.66
CA ALA A 609 2.85 9.37 -17.91
C ALA A 609 2.97 10.29 -19.13
N TYR A 610 2.32 11.45 -19.10
CA TYR A 610 2.39 12.45 -20.17
C TYR A 610 3.80 12.98 -20.35
N VAL A 611 4.44 13.46 -19.27
CA VAL A 611 5.81 13.99 -19.31
C VAL A 611 6.80 12.93 -19.78
N LEU A 612 6.70 11.70 -19.27
CA LEU A 612 7.56 10.60 -19.69
C LEU A 612 7.41 10.30 -21.18
N SER A 613 6.18 10.15 -21.66
CA SER A 613 5.88 9.87 -23.06
C SER A 613 6.36 11.00 -23.98
N PHE A 614 6.15 12.26 -23.58
CA PHE A 614 6.62 13.44 -24.30
C PHE A 614 8.15 13.44 -24.42
N LEU A 615 8.86 13.21 -23.31
CA LEU A 615 10.33 13.18 -23.32
C LEU A 615 10.86 12.05 -24.20
N VAL A 616 10.28 10.85 -24.11
CA VAL A 616 10.68 9.70 -24.93
C VAL A 616 10.47 9.98 -26.41
N TYR A 617 9.30 10.52 -26.79
CA TYR A 617 9.01 10.82 -28.17
C TYR A 617 9.92 11.92 -28.72
N GLN A 618 10.04 13.04 -28.02
CA GLN A 618 10.79 14.20 -28.53
C GLN A 618 12.29 13.97 -28.54
N ILE A 619 12.85 13.39 -27.48
CA ILE A 619 14.28 13.06 -27.41
C ILE A 619 14.59 11.92 -28.39
N GLY A 620 13.76 10.88 -28.44
CA GLY A 620 13.97 9.76 -29.37
C GLY A 620 13.88 10.20 -30.83
N THR A 621 12.96 11.10 -31.17
CA THR A 621 12.83 11.63 -32.54
C THR A 621 14.02 12.51 -32.89
N LEU A 622 14.48 13.36 -31.95
CA LEU A 622 15.68 14.17 -32.13
C LEU A 622 16.92 13.31 -32.38
N LEU A 623 17.08 12.20 -31.65
CA LEU A 623 18.22 11.30 -31.79
C LEU A 623 18.20 10.51 -33.10
N THR A 624 17.01 10.13 -33.58
CA THR A 624 16.85 9.29 -34.78
C THR A 624 16.75 10.08 -36.08
N THR A 625 16.17 11.28 -36.05
CA THR A 625 15.90 12.09 -37.25
C THR A 625 16.69 13.41 -37.31
N GLY A 626 17.30 13.83 -36.20
CA GLY A 626 17.99 15.13 -36.09
C GLY A 626 17.07 16.33 -35.90
N ALA A 627 15.75 16.13 -35.87
CA ALA A 627 14.75 17.18 -35.67
C ALA A 627 13.80 16.85 -34.50
N VAL A 628 13.19 17.88 -33.93
CA VAL A 628 12.13 17.69 -32.91
C VAL A 628 10.86 17.13 -33.57
N GLY A 629 10.14 16.28 -32.82
CA GLY A 629 8.91 15.66 -33.29
C GLY A 629 7.76 16.66 -33.41
N VAL A 630 6.73 16.26 -34.16
CA VAL A 630 5.51 17.05 -34.34
C VAL A 630 4.90 17.39 -32.97
N GLY A 631 4.42 18.63 -32.81
CA GLY A 631 3.76 19.07 -31.58
C GLY A 631 4.71 19.39 -30.41
N PHE A 632 6.01 19.58 -30.65
CA PHE A 632 6.98 19.93 -29.61
C PHE A 632 6.57 21.16 -28.78
N LEU A 633 6.21 22.28 -29.43
CA LEU A 633 5.81 23.52 -28.75
C LEU A 633 4.57 23.37 -27.86
N PRO A 634 3.42 22.85 -28.35
CA PRO A 634 2.25 22.65 -27.50
C PRO A 634 2.51 21.63 -26.38
N GLY A 635 3.27 20.56 -26.63
CA GLY A 635 3.65 19.62 -25.57
C GLY A 635 4.55 20.25 -24.50
N LEU A 636 5.51 21.08 -24.91
CA LEU A 636 6.38 21.83 -24.00
C LEU A 636 5.58 22.79 -23.12
N LEU A 637 4.56 23.45 -23.68
CA LEU A 637 3.64 24.30 -22.92
C LEU A 637 2.91 23.49 -21.84
N VAL A 638 2.36 22.32 -22.19
CA VAL A 638 1.69 21.44 -21.22
C VAL A 638 2.65 21.01 -20.11
N VAL A 639 3.88 20.59 -20.46
CA VAL A 639 4.91 20.24 -19.47
C VAL A 639 5.27 21.44 -18.58
N ALA A 640 5.41 22.63 -19.15
CA ALA A 640 5.69 23.87 -18.40
C ALA A 640 4.56 24.19 -17.41
N VAL A 641 3.30 24.02 -17.80
CA VAL A 641 2.14 24.19 -16.90
C VAL A 641 2.17 23.16 -15.77
N ILE A 642 2.44 21.88 -16.07
CA ILE A 642 2.58 20.82 -15.04
C ILE A 642 3.67 21.20 -14.03
N VAL A 643 4.84 21.62 -14.52
CA VAL A 643 5.97 22.03 -13.67
C VAL A 643 5.62 23.26 -12.84
N ALA A 644 4.95 24.27 -13.42
CA ALA A 644 4.52 25.47 -12.71
C ALA A 644 3.52 25.16 -11.60
N VAL A 645 2.54 24.29 -11.86
CA VAL A 645 1.57 23.82 -10.85
C VAL A 645 2.30 23.12 -9.71
N ILE A 646 3.19 22.16 -10.01
CA ILE A 646 3.98 21.45 -9.01
C ILE A 646 4.85 22.42 -8.18
N ALA A 647 5.53 23.37 -8.83
CA ALA A 647 6.36 24.37 -8.17
C ALA A 647 5.51 25.26 -7.24
N SER A 648 4.33 25.69 -7.69
CA SER A 648 3.40 26.49 -6.88
C SER A 648 2.94 25.75 -5.62
N LEU A 649 2.65 24.45 -5.73
CA LEU A 649 2.28 23.61 -4.59
C LEU A 649 3.42 23.50 -3.59
N ILE A 650 4.65 23.27 -4.06
CA ILE A 650 5.83 23.18 -3.20
C ILE A 650 6.07 24.52 -2.48
N ILE A 651 6.00 25.65 -3.19
CA ILE A 651 6.19 26.98 -2.61
C ILE A 651 5.10 27.26 -1.55
N ARG A 652 3.85 26.93 -1.86
CA ARG A 652 2.73 27.11 -0.93
C ARG A 652 2.91 26.28 0.34
N THR A 653 3.30 25.01 0.22
CA THR A 653 3.57 24.14 1.36
C THR A 653 4.73 24.67 2.20
N ASN A 654 5.83 25.08 1.57
CA ASN A 654 6.97 25.67 2.30
C ASN A 654 6.57 26.95 3.04
N ARG A 655 5.74 27.82 2.43
CA ARG A 655 5.22 29.02 3.10
C ARG A 655 4.34 28.66 4.30
N GLN A 656 3.42 27.72 4.14
CA GLN A 656 2.54 27.26 5.23
C GLN A 656 3.35 26.69 6.40
N MET A 657 4.35 25.86 6.12
CA MET A 657 5.23 25.36 7.18
C MET A 657 6.02 26.48 7.86
N ASN A 658 6.56 27.43 7.10
CA ASN A 658 7.28 28.55 7.70
C ASN A 658 6.38 29.39 8.63
N THR A 659 5.07 29.51 8.32
CA THR A 659 4.09 30.20 9.17
C THR A 659 3.68 29.37 10.40
N GLU A 660 3.50 28.05 10.24
CA GLU A 660 3.06 27.16 11.32
C GLU A 660 4.17 26.89 12.35
N TYR A 661 5.44 26.93 11.92
CA TYR A 661 6.62 26.65 12.73
C TYR A 661 7.50 27.87 13.01
N SER A 662 7.03 29.10 12.74
CA SER A 662 7.74 30.29 13.18
C SER A 662 7.69 30.37 14.71
N LEU A 663 8.81 30.09 15.37
CA LEU A 663 9.02 30.19 16.82
C LEU A 663 8.73 31.58 17.40
N HIS A 664 8.58 32.59 16.54
CA HIS A 664 8.02 33.89 16.92
C HIS A 664 6.66 34.06 16.24
N GLN A 665 5.59 33.73 16.97
CA GLN A 665 4.34 34.45 16.78
C GLN A 665 4.67 35.93 16.93
N LYS A 666 4.74 36.68 15.82
CA LYS A 666 4.50 38.11 15.90
C LYS A 666 3.09 38.23 16.44
N VAL A 667 3.00 38.55 17.72
CA VAL A 667 1.82 39.15 18.33
C VAL A 667 1.58 40.41 17.53
N HIS A 668 0.80 40.31 16.45
CA HIS A 668 0.21 41.48 15.85
C HIS A 668 -0.87 41.93 16.83
N ALA A 669 -0.47 42.85 17.71
CA ALA A 669 -1.39 43.75 18.37
C ALA A 669 -1.96 44.70 17.31
N SER A 670 -3.21 44.47 16.93
CA SER A 670 -4.20 45.47 16.51
C SER A 670 -5.55 44.79 16.35
#